data_AF-A0A9W8PP85-F1
#
_entry.id   AF-A0A9W8PP85-F1
#
_cell.length_a   1.000
_cell.length_b   1.000
_cell.length_c   1.000
_cell.angle_alpha   90.00
_cell.angle_beta   90.00
_cell.angle_gamma   90.00
#
_symmetry.space_group_name_H-M   'P 1'
#
loop_
_entity.id
_entity.type
_entity.pdbx_description
1 polymer ?
#
loop_
_entity_poly.entity_id
_entity_poly.type
_entity_poly.pdbx_seq_one_letter_code
_entity_poly.pdbx_strand_id
1 'polypeptide(L)'
;MTFEMIPLDPASERRRPSTAPPSCDDDISSISERSDCRAWTHQNTSVRWPKNKVPVEIFEIIISHLTRLEVRCLRLVCKEFETKVSAQYFRNVVVPFKSELYSKLDRDENGVLKRTSSALLSGGMRIFQSFGPHIWRFALSLELDEDTLSYPPIKPSQEAVPSFWGIYRWPHGTYHRYTDLEGLEQTADETEAMKEALKCLVKVTNLGLCCDAGLGFLSGPDHIARNATTLHPVFATQDWRRIGLEPPHRKQAIVTLSDFHELVKDIKKPVFENPICFKRTVLQKMATDAGYSADQVQEAVRMILDTEGTDLNTIDFDERDSLLNDTDSRPSLLNGHRVNMEHRANFEPAPDTTNFPLVPSCLTRAQKEMLLELEWAHRAMIQSYVIGLIDNARDGCFANLTTLTIAKIPSSHVYIFQRHDLWQNLPSLNNVSLGVIADWRRVSKTAPGCIEDVPVSPVDAVGKVYQLLNSYIGSQANIESLHFEWICGGEFAPSTFQRNHYILPAPFFEDPHLMARVDSPRTHRHEVLILPFIKHLSLKNCWASPHVFMQTIRNMALCALEKLDLESVSLSGPPTLTPQAPLQVPVHNLNAVNLLGYLLLAPDGQQQAHPAPGVAAPAPPPPPPQVAQMIQNQMPPNLAPDPSGTSSEILGQPEMLSWAGIIEHFSPSIKIQEILAARDESAPNSTDQSTQDQANPLGQHIPSSHRLRTDEKRYTLKCLSFKSCGYVLIDVAAINTRSILPLGTQGIAGNADLHSSNLRPLMQKCHDKLLGRIAPFIRSQELFQLTNAFGLDLGWDSVYDQQTIADAIADGVEHPGRGRFSGTIDATSNTGAIG
;
A
#
# COMPACT_ATOMS: atom_id res chain seq x y z
N MET A 1 5.45 76.79 -2.57
CA MET A 1 6.70 77.54 -2.43
C MET A 1 7.79 76.52 -2.10
N THR A 2 8.51 75.94 -3.06
CA THR A 2 9.58 76.47 -3.93
C THR A 2 10.93 76.69 -3.23
N PHE A 3 11.97 76.15 -3.90
CA PHE A 3 13.43 76.41 -3.82
C PHE A 3 14.19 75.77 -2.64
N GLU A 4 15.10 74.82 -2.84
CA GLU A 4 16.40 74.76 -3.60
C GLU A 4 17.64 75.11 -2.75
N MET A 5 18.62 74.20 -2.86
CA MET A 5 20.09 74.36 -2.96
C MET A 5 20.94 75.02 -1.85
N ILE A 6 21.72 74.16 -1.14
CA ILE A 6 23.22 74.02 -1.09
C ILE A 6 24.03 75.34 -1.09
N PRO A 7 25.03 75.62 -0.18
CA PRO A 7 26.28 74.82 -0.08
C PRO A 7 27.14 74.82 1.23
N LEU A 8 28.09 73.85 1.25
CA LEU A 8 29.49 73.86 1.76
C LEU A 8 29.85 73.80 3.28
N ASP A 9 30.58 72.72 3.59
CA ASP A 9 31.48 72.34 4.72
C ASP A 9 32.47 73.46 5.19
N PRO A 10 33.24 73.39 6.32
CA PRO A 10 33.60 72.20 7.11
C PRO A 10 33.72 72.33 8.66
N ALA A 11 33.97 71.18 9.29
CA ALA A 11 34.66 70.95 10.58
C ALA A 11 33.84 70.93 11.89
N SER A 12 33.68 69.72 12.46
CA SER A 12 33.79 69.38 13.89
C SER A 12 32.92 68.14 14.24
N GLU A 13 33.33 66.94 13.80
CA GLU A 13 32.71 65.69 14.28
C GLU A 13 33.14 65.38 15.73
N ARG A 14 32.24 65.66 16.68
CA ARG A 14 32.20 64.97 17.98
C ARG A 14 31.37 63.69 17.82
N ARG A 15 32.03 62.53 17.81
CA ARG A 15 31.36 61.22 17.86
C ARG A 15 30.94 60.87 19.29
N ARG A 16 29.68 60.43 19.45
CA ARG A 16 29.12 59.65 20.56
C ARG A 16 28.38 58.43 19.98
N PRO A 17 28.17 57.35 20.76
CA PRO A 17 28.72 56.04 20.40
C PRO A 17 27.71 55.04 19.83
N SER A 18 28.25 54.14 19.01
CA SER A 18 27.62 52.92 18.50
C SER A 18 27.85 51.78 19.49
N THR A 19 26.77 51.17 20.00
CA THR A 19 26.80 49.96 20.82
C THR A 19 26.72 48.72 19.93
N ALA A 20 27.88 48.19 19.56
CA ALA A 20 28.09 46.82 19.14
C ALA A 20 29.15 46.21 20.09
N PRO A 21 28.93 45.02 20.67
CA PRO A 21 29.88 44.43 21.62
C PRO A 21 31.10 43.85 20.89
N PRO A 22 32.33 44.20 21.30
CA PRO A 22 33.55 43.57 20.81
C PRO A 22 34.00 42.38 21.67
N SER A 23 34.58 41.44 20.95
CA SER A 23 35.57 40.42 21.28
C SER A 23 36.31 40.50 22.63
N CYS A 24 36.42 39.31 23.21
CA CYS A 24 37.32 38.77 24.23
C CYS A 24 38.74 39.37 24.25
N ASP A 25 39.21 39.73 25.45
CA ASP A 25 40.38 39.14 26.15
C ASP A 25 40.72 39.99 27.37
N ASP A 26 40.46 39.46 28.57
CA ASP A 26 41.29 39.57 29.79
C ASP A 26 40.50 39.11 31.03
N ASP A 27 41.20 38.41 31.90
CA ASP A 27 40.83 38.01 33.28
C ASP A 27 39.80 36.89 33.47
N ILE A 28 40.28 35.66 33.64
CA ILE A 28 40.02 34.87 34.86
C ILE A 28 41.28 34.04 35.16
N SER A 29 42.13 34.65 35.99
CA SER A 29 43.09 33.96 36.84
C SER A 29 42.39 33.58 38.15
N SER A 30 41.99 32.31 38.29
CA SER A 30 42.01 31.56 39.56
C SER A 30 41.15 30.31 39.45
N ILE A 31 41.78 29.14 39.35
CA ILE A 31 41.52 27.96 40.19
C ILE A 31 42.75 27.06 40.04
N SER A 32 43.44 26.91 41.17
CA SER A 32 44.58 26.03 41.34
C SER A 32 44.09 24.60 41.53
N GLU A 33 44.34 23.73 40.57
CA GLU A 33 44.48 22.29 40.84
C GLU A 33 45.80 21.81 40.22
N ARG A 34 46.71 21.41 41.11
CA ARG A 34 47.93 20.66 40.78
C ARG A 34 47.52 19.35 40.12
N SER A 35 47.96 19.13 38.89
CA SER A 35 48.11 17.79 38.33
C SER A 35 49.31 17.80 37.38
N ASP A 36 50.33 17.05 37.78
CA ASP A 36 51.60 16.89 37.09
C ASP A 36 51.40 16.33 35.68
N CYS A 37 51.67 17.12 34.64
CA CYS A 37 51.73 16.64 33.27
C CYS A 37 52.83 17.39 32.50
N ARG A 38 53.81 16.63 32.01
CA ARG A 38 55.03 17.06 31.31
C ARG A 38 54.78 18.11 30.22
N ALA A 39 55.66 19.10 30.13
CA ALA A 39 55.72 20.10 29.07
C ALA A 39 55.72 19.45 27.67
N TRP A 40 54.63 19.64 26.93
CA TRP A 40 54.60 19.51 25.48
C TRP A 40 54.78 20.89 24.89
N THR A 41 55.88 21.09 24.17
CA THR A 41 56.10 22.26 23.33
C THR A 41 55.00 22.32 22.27
N HIS A 42 53.99 23.17 22.46
CA HIS A 42 53.00 23.46 21.42
C HIS A 42 53.68 24.25 20.29
N GLN A 43 54.20 23.53 19.29
CA GLN A 43 54.31 24.10 17.95
C GLN A 43 52.90 24.41 17.48
N ASN A 44 52.59 25.70 17.37
CA ASN A 44 51.32 26.21 16.87
C ASN A 44 51.24 25.92 15.35
N THR A 45 51.01 24.66 15.00
CA THR A 45 50.74 24.23 13.63
C THR A 45 49.30 24.62 13.33
N SER A 46 49.13 25.70 12.58
CA SER A 46 47.84 26.04 11.98
C SER A 46 47.44 24.89 11.05
N VAL A 47 46.58 23.99 11.53
CA VAL A 47 45.99 22.91 10.71
C VAL A 47 45.06 23.59 9.70
N ARG A 48 45.56 23.81 8.48
CA ARG A 48 44.76 24.32 7.36
C ARG A 48 44.18 23.15 6.57
N TRP A 49 42.89 23.25 6.26
CA TRP A 49 42.21 22.31 5.37
C TRP A 49 42.96 22.21 4.03
N PRO A 50 43.33 21.00 3.57
CA PRO A 50 44.11 20.82 2.34
C PRO A 50 43.20 20.95 1.11
N LYS A 51 42.83 22.21 0.80
CA LYS A 51 41.87 22.55 -0.26
C LYS A 51 42.22 21.89 -1.60
N ASN A 52 41.24 21.25 -2.22
CA ASN A 52 41.34 20.55 -3.50
C ASN A 52 42.30 19.35 -3.53
N LYS A 53 42.85 18.91 -2.40
CA LYS A 53 43.71 17.71 -2.33
C LYS A 53 42.98 16.46 -1.85
N VAL A 54 41.81 16.64 -1.22
CA VAL A 54 41.00 15.53 -0.71
C VAL A 54 40.15 14.96 -1.85
N PRO A 55 40.29 13.67 -2.20
CA PRO A 55 39.45 13.04 -3.24
C PRO A 55 37.96 13.07 -2.88
N VAL A 56 37.06 13.06 -3.87
CA VAL A 56 35.60 13.11 -3.63
C VAL A 56 35.12 11.88 -2.84
N GLU A 57 35.78 10.75 -3.04
CA GLU A 57 35.55 9.47 -2.38
C GLU A 57 35.65 9.60 -0.85
N ILE A 58 36.54 10.47 -0.34
CA ILE A 58 36.65 10.72 1.10
C ILE A 58 35.42 11.49 1.61
N PHE A 59 34.91 12.45 0.84
CA PHE A 59 33.65 13.12 1.18
C PHE A 59 32.49 12.13 1.16
N GLU A 60 32.46 11.21 0.19
CA GLU A 60 31.47 10.14 0.10
C GLU A 60 31.50 9.21 1.31
N ILE A 61 32.68 8.85 1.79
CA ILE A 61 32.83 8.09 3.04
C ILE A 61 32.30 8.90 4.23
N ILE A 62 32.70 10.17 4.37
CA ILE A 62 32.25 11.03 5.48
C ILE A 62 30.72 11.12 5.50
N ILE A 63 30.09 11.48 4.37
CA ILE A 63 28.65 11.68 4.30
C ILE A 63 27.86 10.38 4.44
N SER A 64 28.48 9.20 4.21
CA SER A 64 27.85 7.91 4.51
C SER A 64 27.58 7.67 6.00
N HIS A 65 28.24 8.44 6.88
CA HIS A 65 28.07 8.40 8.32
C HIS A 65 27.26 9.57 8.89
N LEU A 66 26.82 10.50 8.04
CA LEU A 66 26.11 11.70 8.47
C LEU A 66 24.61 11.58 8.16
N THR A 67 23.80 12.13 9.06
CA THR A 67 22.39 12.39 8.81
C THR A 67 22.23 13.44 7.71
N ARG A 68 21.08 13.44 7.06
CA ARG A 68 20.81 14.38 5.97
C ARG A 68 20.88 15.85 6.39
N LEU A 69 20.49 16.16 7.63
CA LEU A 69 20.63 17.49 8.21
C LEU A 69 22.11 17.88 8.35
N GLU A 70 22.95 16.96 8.81
CA GLU A 70 24.39 17.18 8.93
C GLU A 70 25.06 17.34 7.56
N VAL A 71 24.69 16.54 6.56
CA VAL A 71 25.18 16.72 5.18
C VAL A 71 24.78 18.09 4.62
N ARG A 72 23.56 18.56 4.93
CA ARG A 72 23.13 19.93 4.56
C ARG A 72 23.99 21.00 5.21
N CYS A 73 24.27 20.88 6.51
CA CYS A 73 25.15 21.80 7.23
C CYS A 73 26.59 21.74 6.69
N LEU A 74 27.05 20.55 6.30
CA LEU A 74 28.39 20.34 5.75
C LEU A 74 28.61 21.14 4.46
N ARG A 75 27.58 21.26 3.62
CA ARG A 75 27.62 22.10 2.39
C ARG A 75 27.89 23.58 2.68
N LEU A 76 27.59 24.05 3.89
CA LEU A 76 27.79 25.45 4.29
C LEU A 76 29.21 25.73 4.82
N VAL A 77 30.04 24.71 5.00
CA VAL A 77 31.39 24.85 5.59
C VAL A 77 32.33 25.64 4.67
N CYS A 78 32.46 25.25 3.41
CA CYS A 78 33.22 25.99 2.40
C CYS A 78 32.84 25.57 0.98
N LYS A 79 33.32 26.32 -0.03
CA LYS A 79 33.02 26.04 -1.46
C LYS A 79 33.41 24.62 -1.91
N GLU A 80 34.50 24.05 -1.38
CA GLU A 80 34.89 22.68 -1.75
C GLU A 80 33.89 21.64 -1.22
N PHE A 81 33.45 21.80 0.03
CA PHE A 81 32.41 20.95 0.61
C PHE A 81 31.09 21.14 -0.14
N GLU A 82 30.69 22.38 -0.44
CA GLU A 82 29.49 22.64 -1.25
C GLU A 82 29.52 21.86 -2.56
N THR A 83 30.61 21.95 -3.33
CA THR A 83 30.68 21.34 -4.67
C THR A 83 30.77 19.81 -4.59
N LYS A 84 31.56 19.26 -3.66
CA LYS A 84 31.77 17.79 -3.56
C LYS A 84 30.63 17.07 -2.85
N VAL A 85 29.97 17.73 -1.89
CA VAL A 85 28.87 17.13 -1.12
C VAL A 85 27.54 17.26 -1.86
N SER A 86 27.31 18.36 -2.59
CA SER A 86 26.03 18.57 -3.29
C SER A 86 25.72 17.47 -4.31
N ALA A 87 26.75 16.94 -5.00
CA ALA A 87 26.57 15.87 -5.96
C ALA A 87 25.99 14.58 -5.34
N GLN A 88 26.46 14.20 -4.15
CA GLN A 88 25.91 13.05 -3.43
C GLN A 88 24.59 13.41 -2.74
N TYR A 89 24.47 14.64 -2.19
CA TYR A 89 23.26 15.09 -1.54
C TYR A 89 22.06 15.00 -2.48
N PHE A 90 22.16 15.53 -3.70
CA PHE A 90 21.08 15.51 -4.69
C PHE A 90 21.03 14.26 -5.57
N ARG A 91 21.75 13.19 -5.19
CA ARG A 91 21.79 11.97 -6.01
C ARG A 91 20.43 11.27 -6.12
N ASN A 92 19.69 11.22 -5.02
CA ASN A 92 18.36 10.63 -4.94
C ASN A 92 17.37 11.72 -4.51
N VAL A 93 16.43 12.12 -5.36
CA VAL A 93 15.48 13.21 -5.10
C VAL A 93 14.05 12.72 -5.27
N VAL A 94 13.20 13.02 -4.28
CA VAL A 94 11.75 12.86 -4.30
C VAL A 94 11.14 14.24 -4.07
N VAL A 95 10.27 14.67 -4.97
CA VAL A 95 9.60 15.96 -4.87
C VAL A 95 8.14 15.73 -4.48
N PRO A 96 7.72 16.18 -3.28
CA PRO A 96 6.31 16.16 -2.90
C PRO A 96 5.54 17.23 -3.70
N PHE A 97 4.37 16.88 -4.22
CA PHE A 97 3.50 17.79 -4.95
C PHE A 97 2.40 18.36 -4.01
N LYS A 98 2.77 18.83 -2.80
CA LYS A 98 1.82 19.22 -1.73
C LYS A 98 1.37 20.68 -1.78
N SER A 99 0.11 20.95 -1.42
CA SER A 99 -0.49 22.28 -1.22
C SER A 99 0.25 23.19 -0.24
N GLU A 100 0.95 22.65 0.75
CA GLU A 100 1.72 23.42 1.75
C GLU A 100 2.90 24.21 1.16
N LEU A 101 3.39 23.82 -0.03
CA LEU A 101 4.35 24.62 -0.80
C LEU A 101 3.70 25.86 -1.45
N TYR A 102 2.36 25.91 -1.47
CA TYR A 102 1.55 26.90 -2.19
C TYR A 102 0.73 27.79 -1.24
N SER A 103 0.56 27.43 0.03
CA SER A 103 -0.23 28.21 1.01
C SER A 103 0.44 29.50 1.50
N LYS A 104 1.74 29.69 1.23
CA LYS A 104 2.38 31.01 1.37
C LYS A 104 2.17 31.82 0.10
N LEU A 105 0.93 32.22 -0.12
CA LEU A 105 0.57 33.28 -1.06
C LEU A 105 1.23 34.58 -0.55
N ASP A 106 2.29 35.02 -1.22
CA ASP A 106 2.91 36.32 -1.00
C ASP A 106 1.88 37.40 -1.37
N ARG A 107 1.33 38.08 -0.35
CA ARG A 107 0.46 39.25 -0.53
C ARG A 107 1.36 40.47 -0.74
N ASP A 108 1.06 41.28 -1.74
CA ASP A 108 1.73 42.57 -1.87
C ASP A 108 1.32 43.54 -0.74
N GLU A 109 2.02 44.68 -0.63
CA GLU A 109 1.76 45.72 0.39
C GLU A 109 0.32 46.28 0.34
N ASN A 110 -0.44 45.96 -0.71
CA ASN A 110 -1.83 46.41 -0.94
C ASN A 110 -2.87 45.28 -0.72
N GLY A 111 -2.46 44.09 -0.29
CA GLY A 111 -3.35 42.96 -0.02
C GLY A 111 -3.93 42.27 -1.26
N VAL A 112 -3.39 42.54 -2.46
CA VAL A 112 -3.79 41.88 -3.71
C VAL A 112 -3.01 40.57 -3.87
N LEU A 113 -3.72 39.50 -4.23
CA LEU A 113 -3.13 38.19 -4.48
C LEU A 113 -2.22 38.24 -5.72
N LYS A 114 -0.90 38.10 -5.56
CA LYS A 114 -0.04 37.79 -6.70
C LYS A 114 -0.33 36.36 -7.15
N ARG A 115 -1.14 36.20 -8.20
CA ARG A 115 -1.15 34.96 -8.99
C ARG A 115 0.17 34.88 -9.74
N THR A 116 1.16 34.23 -9.14
CA THR A 116 2.33 33.77 -9.88
C THR A 116 2.33 32.25 -9.85
N SER A 117 1.54 31.64 -10.75
CA SER A 117 1.64 30.22 -11.14
C SER A 117 3.07 29.83 -11.55
N SER A 118 3.90 30.82 -11.91
CA SER A 118 5.31 30.68 -12.23
C SER A 118 6.29 30.67 -11.03
N ALA A 119 5.87 30.97 -9.80
CA ALA A 119 6.83 31.15 -8.69
C ALA A 119 7.41 29.83 -8.15
N LEU A 120 6.61 28.77 -8.02
CA LEU A 120 7.10 27.48 -7.47
C LEU A 120 8.09 26.83 -8.41
N LEU A 121 7.77 26.79 -9.71
CA LEU A 121 8.73 26.38 -10.73
C LEU A 121 9.86 27.39 -10.86
N SER A 122 9.71 28.70 -10.67
CA SER A 122 10.89 29.58 -10.70
C SER A 122 11.92 29.27 -9.59
N GLY A 123 11.47 28.82 -8.41
CA GLY A 123 12.33 28.37 -7.31
C GLY A 123 12.83 26.94 -7.49
N GLY A 124 11.92 26.01 -7.80
CA GLY A 124 12.22 24.59 -8.04
C GLY A 124 13.02 24.36 -9.33
N MET A 125 12.71 25.06 -10.41
CA MET A 125 13.46 25.03 -11.68
C MET A 125 14.90 25.48 -11.48
N ARG A 126 15.19 26.44 -10.59
CA ARG A 126 16.60 26.75 -10.24
C ARG A 126 17.31 25.55 -9.63
N ILE A 127 16.61 24.73 -8.83
CA ILE A 127 17.15 23.48 -8.30
C ILE A 127 17.40 22.48 -9.43
N PHE A 128 16.45 22.31 -10.36
CA PHE A 128 16.64 21.44 -11.53
C PHE A 128 17.78 21.93 -12.44
N GLN A 129 17.86 23.21 -12.75
CA GLN A 129 18.93 23.79 -13.57
C GLN A 129 20.30 23.68 -12.90
N SER A 130 20.38 23.89 -11.59
CA SER A 130 21.66 23.88 -10.85
C SER A 130 22.13 22.48 -10.50
N PHE A 131 21.21 21.59 -10.12
CA PHE A 131 21.52 20.28 -9.55
C PHE A 131 21.03 19.10 -10.37
N GLY A 132 20.21 19.31 -11.41
CA GLY A 132 19.73 18.26 -12.32
C GLY A 132 20.82 17.32 -12.85
N PRO A 133 22.00 17.82 -13.27
CA PRO A 133 23.12 16.97 -13.69
C PRO A 133 23.69 16.04 -12.60
N HIS A 134 23.33 16.26 -11.33
CA HIS A 134 23.71 15.43 -10.19
C HIS A 134 22.61 14.44 -9.77
N ILE A 135 21.39 14.58 -10.28
CA ILE A 135 20.25 13.72 -9.93
C ILE A 135 20.33 12.43 -10.74
N TRP A 136 20.44 11.30 -10.04
CA TRP A 136 20.50 9.96 -10.64
C TRP A 136 19.18 9.20 -10.45
N ARG A 137 18.53 9.45 -9.31
CA ARG A 137 17.20 8.91 -9.02
C ARG A 137 16.27 10.07 -8.73
N PHE A 138 15.20 10.19 -9.50
CA PHE A 138 14.23 11.26 -9.37
C PHE A 138 12.82 10.69 -9.25
N ALA A 139 12.00 11.20 -8.35
CA ALA A 139 10.59 10.84 -8.30
C ALA A 139 9.67 11.98 -7.88
N LEU A 140 8.42 11.87 -8.29
CA LEU A 140 7.31 12.71 -7.83
C LEU A 140 6.45 11.94 -6.84
N SER A 141 6.01 12.59 -5.77
CA SER A 141 5.09 12.01 -4.78
C SER A 141 3.92 12.97 -4.54
N LEU A 142 2.69 12.45 -4.60
CA LEU A 142 1.49 13.13 -4.14
C LEU A 142 0.63 12.11 -3.41
N GLU A 143 0.58 12.23 -2.09
CA GLU A 143 -0.11 11.28 -1.22
C GLU A 143 -1.11 12.01 -0.34
N LEU A 144 -2.32 11.45 -0.24
CA LEU A 144 -3.32 11.87 0.72
C LEU A 144 -2.77 11.76 2.15
N ASP A 145 -2.92 12.84 2.91
CA ASP A 145 -2.84 12.79 4.36
C ASP A 145 -4.24 12.54 4.94
N GLU A 146 -4.50 11.33 5.46
CA GLU A 146 -5.78 11.00 6.10
C GLU A 146 -6.08 11.91 7.30
N ASP A 147 -5.09 12.58 7.93
CA ASP A 147 -5.36 13.58 8.98
C ASP A 147 -5.99 14.85 8.38
N THR A 148 -5.51 15.26 7.21
CA THR A 148 -6.09 16.39 6.47
C THR A 148 -7.47 16.03 5.92
N LEU A 149 -7.71 14.77 5.54
CA LEU A 149 -9.05 14.31 5.16
C LEU A 149 -10.02 14.26 6.35
N SER A 150 -9.54 13.88 7.54
CA SER A 150 -10.35 13.93 8.76
C SER A 150 -10.87 15.34 9.04
N TYR A 151 -10.08 16.37 8.71
CA TYR A 151 -10.43 17.78 8.92
C TYR A 151 -10.15 18.61 7.66
N PRO A 152 -11.01 18.52 6.62
CA PRO A 152 -10.80 19.22 5.37
C PRO A 152 -10.72 20.74 5.57
N PRO A 153 -9.97 21.48 4.73
CA PRO A 153 -9.99 22.93 4.77
C PRO A 153 -11.40 23.52 4.62
N ILE A 154 -11.62 24.72 5.14
CA ILE A 154 -12.93 25.36 5.02
C ILE A 154 -13.19 25.75 3.58
N LYS A 155 -14.26 25.19 3.03
CA LYS A 155 -14.77 25.51 1.71
C LYS A 155 -16.28 25.74 1.81
N PRO A 156 -16.74 27.00 1.77
CA PRO A 156 -18.16 27.30 1.77
C PRO A 156 -18.83 26.67 0.54
N SER A 157 -19.93 25.95 0.76
CA SER A 157 -20.77 25.42 -0.33
C SER A 157 -21.70 26.48 -0.93
N GLN A 158 -21.81 27.62 -0.24
CA GLN A 158 -22.68 28.75 -0.53
C GLN A 158 -21.89 30.05 -0.34
N GLU A 159 -22.33 31.12 -1.01
CA GLU A 159 -21.83 32.48 -0.85
C GLU A 159 -22.80 33.35 -0.05
N ALA A 160 -22.28 34.34 0.66
CA ALA A 160 -23.08 35.36 1.31
C ALA A 160 -23.47 36.44 0.28
N VAL A 161 -24.74 36.51 -0.08
CA VAL A 161 -25.25 37.49 -1.04
C VAL A 161 -25.95 38.63 -0.30
N PRO A 162 -25.40 39.87 -0.33
CA PRO A 162 -26.08 41.01 0.23
C PRO A 162 -27.30 41.39 -0.62
N SER A 163 -28.41 41.69 0.05
CA SER A 163 -29.64 42.17 -0.58
C SER A 163 -30.25 43.31 0.25
N PHE A 164 -31.33 43.91 -0.26
CA PHE A 164 -32.07 44.94 0.47
C PHE A 164 -32.63 44.47 1.82
N TRP A 165 -32.96 43.18 1.96
CA TRP A 165 -33.64 42.62 3.13
C TRP A 165 -32.72 41.96 4.15
N GLY A 166 -31.41 41.88 3.86
CA GLY A 166 -30.43 41.18 4.67
C GLY A 166 -29.39 40.47 3.82
N ILE A 167 -28.61 39.60 4.47
CA ILE A 167 -27.58 38.78 3.84
C ILE A 167 -28.06 37.33 3.82
N TYR A 168 -28.10 36.74 2.63
CA TYR A 168 -28.59 35.38 2.42
C TYR A 168 -27.44 34.44 2.04
N ARG A 169 -27.48 33.19 2.49
CA ARG A 169 -26.63 32.14 1.92
C ARG A 169 -27.23 31.68 0.59
N TRP A 170 -26.45 31.75 -0.48
CA TRP A 170 -26.90 31.37 -1.80
C TRP A 170 -25.97 30.31 -2.41
N PRO A 171 -26.47 29.29 -3.11
CA PRO A 171 -25.61 28.33 -3.80
C PRO A 171 -24.74 29.03 -4.85
N HIS A 172 -23.47 28.64 -4.95
CA HIS A 172 -22.62 29.15 -6.03
C HIS A 172 -23.16 28.75 -7.41
N GLY A 173 -23.06 29.66 -8.38
CA GLY A 173 -23.46 29.38 -9.77
C GLY A 173 -22.59 28.34 -10.47
N THR A 174 -21.36 28.15 -10.01
CA THR A 174 -20.42 27.12 -10.46
C THR A 174 -19.89 26.34 -9.26
N TYR A 175 -19.31 25.17 -9.51
CA TYR A 175 -18.65 24.42 -8.44
C TYR A 175 -17.48 25.22 -7.88
N HIS A 176 -17.62 25.68 -6.65
CA HIS A 176 -16.53 26.30 -5.91
C HIS A 176 -15.47 25.22 -5.63
N ARG A 177 -14.20 25.58 -5.74
CA ARG A 177 -13.05 24.66 -5.64
C ARG A 177 -12.18 24.97 -4.43
N TYR A 178 -11.43 23.99 -3.97
CA TYR A 178 -10.33 24.22 -3.04
C TYR A 178 -9.21 24.96 -3.77
N THR A 179 -8.97 26.23 -3.42
CA THR A 179 -7.97 27.08 -4.10
C THR A 179 -6.60 26.40 -4.25
N ASP A 180 -6.15 25.68 -3.22
CA ASP A 180 -4.86 24.99 -3.26
C ASP A 180 -4.84 23.81 -4.24
N LEU A 181 -5.92 23.02 -4.30
CA LEU A 181 -6.02 21.87 -5.20
C LEU A 181 -6.27 22.30 -6.65
N GLU A 182 -7.06 23.36 -6.85
CA GLU A 182 -7.23 24.01 -8.15
C GLU A 182 -5.90 24.56 -8.69
N GLY A 183 -5.13 25.26 -7.85
CA GLY A 183 -3.81 25.74 -8.22
C GLY A 183 -2.85 24.61 -8.57
N LEU A 184 -2.95 23.48 -7.87
CA LEU A 184 -2.15 22.28 -8.12
C LEU A 184 -2.47 21.63 -9.47
N GLU A 185 -3.76 21.46 -9.76
CA GLU A 185 -4.25 20.98 -11.06
C GLU A 185 -3.81 21.90 -12.19
N GLN A 186 -4.04 23.21 -12.06
CA GLN A 186 -3.66 24.19 -13.08
C GLN A 186 -2.15 24.19 -13.35
N THR A 187 -1.33 24.09 -12.30
CA THR A 187 0.13 23.99 -12.43
C THR A 187 0.54 22.69 -13.11
N ALA A 188 -0.16 21.59 -12.86
CA ALA A 188 0.11 20.33 -13.53
C ALA A 188 -0.29 20.37 -15.02
N ASP A 189 -1.42 21.00 -15.34
CA ASP A 189 -1.87 21.21 -16.73
C ASP A 189 -0.87 22.05 -17.55
N GLU A 190 -0.08 22.90 -16.90
CA GLU A 190 1.07 23.59 -17.48
C GLU A 190 2.25 22.61 -17.73
N THR A 191 2.07 21.71 -18.71
CA THR A 191 3.03 20.63 -19.03
C THR A 191 4.45 21.10 -19.41
N GLU A 192 4.60 22.33 -19.90
CA GLU A 192 5.90 22.89 -20.32
C GLU A 192 6.92 22.92 -19.18
N ALA A 193 6.48 23.26 -17.97
CA ALA A 193 7.40 23.38 -16.85
C ALA A 193 7.85 22.02 -16.32
N MET A 194 6.97 21.01 -16.33
CA MET A 194 7.35 19.63 -16.02
C MET A 194 8.36 19.10 -17.05
N LYS A 195 8.11 19.39 -18.33
CA LYS A 195 9.02 19.05 -19.43
C LYS A 195 10.41 19.67 -19.24
N GLU A 196 10.50 20.97 -18.99
CA GLU A 196 11.78 21.65 -18.82
C GLU A 196 12.52 21.21 -17.53
N ALA A 197 11.78 20.86 -16.47
CA ALA A 197 12.37 20.31 -15.25
C ALA A 197 13.01 18.93 -15.51
N LEU A 198 12.27 18.04 -16.18
CA LEU A 198 12.74 16.70 -16.55
C LEU A 198 13.93 16.74 -17.53
N LYS A 199 14.00 17.74 -18.40
CA LYS A 199 15.12 17.96 -19.34
C LYS A 199 16.46 18.17 -18.63
N CYS A 200 16.44 18.71 -17.41
CA CYS A 200 17.64 18.93 -16.62
C CYS A 200 18.25 17.63 -16.07
N LEU A 201 17.52 16.51 -16.10
CA LEU A 201 17.90 15.22 -15.50
C LEU A 201 18.81 14.37 -16.41
N VAL A 202 19.93 14.94 -16.87
CA VAL A 202 20.79 14.36 -17.93
C VAL A 202 21.45 13.02 -17.54
N LYS A 203 21.64 12.75 -16.25
CA LYS A 203 22.28 11.53 -15.73
C LYS A 203 21.32 10.58 -15.02
N VAL A 204 20.02 10.78 -15.18
CA VAL A 204 19.02 9.98 -14.47
C VAL A 204 19.05 8.53 -14.95
N THR A 205 19.07 7.61 -13.99
CA THR A 205 19.02 6.16 -14.23
C THR A 205 17.75 5.54 -13.68
N ASN A 206 17.11 6.17 -12.69
CA ASN A 206 15.83 5.75 -12.14
C ASN A 206 14.85 6.94 -12.07
N LEU A 207 13.68 6.76 -12.68
CA LEU A 207 12.55 7.66 -12.55
C LEU A 207 11.43 6.99 -11.77
N GLY A 208 10.78 7.74 -10.87
CA GLY A 208 9.73 7.21 -10.03
C GLY A 208 8.49 8.10 -9.87
N LEU A 209 7.38 7.46 -9.49
CA LEU A 209 6.10 8.09 -9.24
C LEU A 209 5.42 7.42 -8.03
N CYS A 210 4.89 8.22 -7.11
CA CYS A 210 4.10 7.75 -5.97
C CYS A 210 2.83 8.59 -5.84
N CYS A 211 1.68 8.04 -6.20
CA CYS A 211 0.41 8.74 -6.18
C CYS A 211 -0.62 7.96 -5.37
N ASP A 212 -1.19 8.60 -4.34
CA ASP A 212 -2.32 8.07 -3.57
C ASP A 212 -3.38 9.15 -3.37
N ALA A 213 -4.47 9.07 -4.16
CA ALA A 213 -5.57 10.04 -4.11
C ALA A 213 -6.59 9.73 -2.99
N GLY A 214 -6.37 8.70 -2.16
CA GLY A 214 -7.34 8.27 -1.15
C GLY A 214 -8.54 7.50 -1.69
N LEU A 215 -8.48 7.04 -2.94
CA LEU A 215 -9.53 6.22 -3.57
C LEU A 215 -9.46 4.75 -3.13
N GLY A 216 -8.37 4.35 -2.47
CA GLY A 216 -8.16 3.02 -1.91
C GLY A 216 -8.94 2.79 -0.60
N PHE A 217 -8.45 1.84 0.20
CA PHE A 217 -8.96 1.58 1.54
C PHE A 217 -8.46 2.68 2.50
N LEU A 218 -9.37 3.35 3.21
CA LEU A 218 -9.05 4.36 4.21
C LEU A 218 -8.99 3.73 5.61
N SER A 219 -7.96 4.07 6.38
CA SER A 219 -7.75 3.56 7.74
C SER A 219 -8.77 4.14 8.73
N GLY A 220 -9.23 5.38 8.49
CA GLY A 220 -10.36 5.95 9.21
C GLY A 220 -10.12 6.10 10.72
N PRO A 221 -10.99 5.56 11.59
CA PRO A 221 -10.89 5.67 13.04
C PRO A 221 -9.83 4.74 13.66
N ASP A 222 -9.22 3.84 12.87
CA ASP A 222 -8.18 2.93 13.35
C ASP A 222 -6.85 3.66 13.54
N HIS A 223 -6.66 4.22 14.73
CA HIS A 223 -5.45 4.98 15.09
C HIS A 223 -4.17 4.12 15.12
N ILE A 224 -4.28 2.81 15.35
CA ILE A 224 -3.13 1.88 15.29
C ILE A 224 -2.66 1.80 13.84
N ALA A 225 -3.59 1.57 12.92
CA ALA A 225 -3.30 1.52 11.49
C ALA A 225 -2.72 2.83 10.94
N ARG A 226 -3.22 3.99 11.38
CA ARG A 226 -2.70 5.31 10.96
C ARG A 226 -1.25 5.55 11.38
N ASN A 227 -0.83 4.97 12.50
CA ASN A 227 0.52 5.09 13.04
C ASN A 227 1.45 3.97 12.55
N ALA A 228 0.91 2.92 11.93
CA ALA A 228 1.69 1.83 11.36
C ALA A 228 2.51 2.33 10.17
N THR A 229 3.79 2.00 10.14
CA THR A 229 4.73 2.57 9.16
C THR A 229 4.76 1.72 7.89
N THR A 230 3.79 1.90 6.98
CA THR A 230 3.86 1.23 5.67
C THR A 230 4.64 2.10 4.65
N LEU A 231 5.97 2.06 4.75
CA LEU A 231 6.84 2.73 3.77
C LEU A 231 6.88 1.92 2.46
N HIS A 232 6.41 2.52 1.37
CA HIS A 232 6.58 2.00 0.01
C HIS A 232 7.73 2.78 -0.65
N PRO A 233 8.95 2.22 -0.72
CA PRO A 233 10.11 2.99 -1.16
C PRO A 233 10.04 3.23 -2.67
N VAL A 234 10.06 4.51 -3.08
CA VAL A 234 10.01 4.89 -4.50
C VAL A 234 11.27 4.47 -5.28
N PHE A 235 12.36 4.09 -4.59
CA PHE A 235 13.60 3.59 -5.19
C PHE A 235 13.98 2.18 -4.69
N ALA A 236 13.01 1.31 -4.42
CA ALA A 236 13.26 -0.06 -3.94
C ALA A 236 13.87 -0.99 -5.01
N THR A 237 13.71 -0.67 -6.29
CA THR A 237 14.09 -1.54 -7.40
C THR A 237 15.62 -1.67 -7.50
N GLN A 238 16.14 -2.87 -7.26
CA GLN A 238 17.56 -3.22 -7.42
C GLN A 238 17.78 -4.04 -8.70
N ASP A 239 19.00 -3.97 -9.24
CA ASP A 239 19.43 -4.84 -10.34
C ASP A 239 19.54 -6.28 -9.84
N TRP A 240 18.62 -7.14 -10.27
CA TRP A 240 18.54 -8.52 -9.80
C TRP A 240 19.78 -9.35 -10.13
N ARG A 241 20.57 -8.94 -11.14
CA ARG A 241 21.83 -9.61 -11.52
C ARG A 241 22.98 -9.31 -10.56
N ARG A 242 22.84 -8.32 -9.68
CA ARG A 242 23.87 -7.92 -8.70
C ARG A 242 23.58 -8.41 -7.28
N ILE A 243 22.49 -9.16 -7.09
CA ILE A 243 22.13 -9.75 -5.80
C ILE A 243 23.26 -10.74 -5.41
N GLY A 244 24.00 -10.42 -4.36
CA GLY A 244 25.08 -11.25 -3.80
C GLY A 244 26.48 -10.63 -3.75
N LEU A 245 26.73 -9.49 -4.42
CA LEU A 245 28.05 -8.83 -4.43
C LEU A 245 28.14 -7.56 -3.56
N GLU A 246 27.00 -6.98 -3.18
CA GLU A 246 26.95 -5.78 -2.35
C GLU A 246 26.40 -6.13 -0.95
N PRO A 247 27.06 -5.71 0.14
CA PRO A 247 26.49 -5.85 1.48
C PRO A 247 25.14 -5.12 1.54
N PRO A 248 24.19 -5.52 2.41
CA PRO A 248 22.89 -4.87 2.53
C PRO A 248 23.11 -3.37 2.74
N HIS A 249 22.93 -2.59 1.66
CA HIS A 249 23.22 -1.17 1.70
C HIS A 249 22.30 -0.54 2.76
N ARG A 250 22.92 0.15 3.73
CA ARG A 250 22.22 1.09 4.60
C ARG A 250 21.40 2.01 3.70
N LYS A 251 20.09 2.11 3.98
CA LYS A 251 19.11 2.96 3.28
C LYS A 251 19.78 4.26 2.83
N GLN A 252 20.14 4.38 1.55
CA GLN A 252 20.77 5.60 1.04
C GLN A 252 19.79 6.75 1.28
N ALA A 253 20.25 7.84 1.89
CA ALA A 253 19.39 8.97 2.22
C ALA A 253 18.69 9.50 0.95
N ILE A 254 17.36 9.53 0.97
CA ILE A 254 16.52 10.07 -0.10
C ILE A 254 16.29 11.56 0.18
N VAL A 255 16.40 12.41 -0.84
CA VAL A 255 16.07 13.83 -0.74
C VAL A 255 14.58 14.08 -0.97
N THR A 256 13.74 14.10 0.05
CA THR A 256 12.41 14.70 0.01
C THR A 256 12.53 16.23 0.06
N LEU A 257 12.09 16.95 -0.98
CA LEU A 257 12.07 18.43 -0.97
C LEU A 257 11.07 19.03 0.04
N SER A 258 10.38 18.21 0.84
CA SER A 258 9.56 18.63 2.01
C SER A 258 10.35 18.76 3.31
N ASP A 259 11.57 18.22 3.40
CA ASP A 259 12.42 18.29 4.62
C ASP A 259 12.91 19.71 4.94
N PHE A 260 12.48 20.70 4.16
CA PHE A 260 12.61 22.12 4.51
C PHE A 260 11.67 22.53 5.65
N HIS A 261 10.68 21.71 6.02
CA HIS A 261 9.60 22.07 6.96
C HIS A 261 9.35 21.07 8.12
N GLU A 262 10.23 20.08 8.35
CA GLU A 262 10.07 19.13 9.47
C GLU A 262 10.12 19.76 10.88
N LEU A 263 10.45 21.05 11.00
CA LEU A 263 10.36 21.79 12.26
C LEU A 263 8.92 22.23 12.62
N VAL A 264 7.92 21.95 11.78
CA VAL A 264 6.51 22.34 12.01
C VAL A 264 5.60 21.09 12.08
N LYS A 265 6.05 20.07 12.82
CA LYS A 265 5.14 19.03 13.37
C LYS A 265 4.58 19.43 14.73
N ASP A 266 4.62 20.71 15.07
CA ASP A 266 4.00 21.24 16.28
C ASP A 266 2.48 21.28 16.12
N ILE A 267 1.84 20.35 16.83
CA ILE A 267 0.47 20.44 17.34
C ILE A 267 -0.60 20.42 16.25
N LYS A 268 -0.93 19.21 15.77
CA LYS A 268 -2.20 18.89 15.10
C LYS A 268 -3.35 19.02 16.13
N LYS A 269 -3.70 20.25 16.50
CA LYS A 269 -5.02 20.53 17.06
C LYS A 269 -6.04 20.35 15.93
N PRO A 270 -7.23 19.76 16.19
CA PRO A 270 -8.31 19.85 15.22
C PRO A 270 -8.49 21.33 14.86
N VAL A 271 -8.68 21.64 13.58
CA VAL A 271 -8.84 23.03 13.10
C VAL A 271 -9.95 23.75 13.91
N PHE A 272 -10.86 22.99 14.53
CA PHE A 272 -11.89 23.49 15.43
C PHE A 272 -12.03 22.61 16.69
N GLU A 273 -12.08 23.25 17.86
CA GLU A 273 -12.29 22.58 19.15
C GLU A 273 -13.75 22.11 19.36
N ASN A 274 -14.71 22.57 18.54
CA ASN A 274 -16.14 22.24 18.62
C ASN A 274 -16.87 22.50 17.26
N PRO A 275 -17.89 21.71 16.87
CA PRO A 275 -18.77 21.97 15.71
C PRO A 275 -19.29 23.41 15.56
N ILE A 276 -19.59 24.10 16.67
CA ILE A 276 -20.05 25.50 16.67
C ILE A 276 -18.96 26.45 16.14
N CYS A 277 -17.70 26.19 16.51
CA CYS A 277 -16.56 26.97 16.02
C CYS A 277 -16.36 26.78 14.51
N PHE A 278 -16.57 25.56 14.00
CA PHE A 278 -16.55 25.30 12.56
C PHE A 278 -17.64 26.10 11.84
N LYS A 279 -18.91 25.97 12.26
CA LYS A 279 -20.05 26.68 11.66
C LYS A 279 -19.84 28.20 11.64
N ARG A 280 -19.35 28.77 12.74
CA ARG A 280 -18.99 30.20 12.81
C ARG A 280 -17.90 30.56 11.81
N THR A 281 -16.85 29.76 11.69
CA THR A 281 -15.73 30.06 10.80
C THR A 281 -16.12 29.97 9.33
N VAL A 282 -17.00 29.02 8.96
CA VAL A 282 -17.61 28.95 7.61
C VAL A 282 -18.35 30.25 7.29
N LEU A 283 -19.21 30.72 8.19
CA LEU A 283 -19.96 31.98 7.99
C LEU A 283 -19.03 33.20 7.92
N GLN A 284 -18.00 33.26 8.77
CA GLN A 284 -17.00 34.33 8.72
C GLN A 284 -16.25 34.34 7.39
N LYS A 285 -15.91 33.15 6.86
CA LYS A 285 -15.29 33.02 5.54
C LYS A 285 -16.24 33.47 4.43
N MET A 286 -17.52 33.09 4.45
CA MET A 286 -18.52 33.56 3.49
C MET A 286 -18.66 35.09 3.49
N ALA A 287 -18.69 35.71 4.66
CA ALA A 287 -18.71 37.17 4.77
C ALA A 287 -17.41 37.80 4.23
N THR A 288 -16.25 37.25 4.58
CA THR A 288 -14.97 37.75 4.07
C THR A 288 -14.91 37.65 2.54
N ASP A 289 -15.32 36.51 1.98
CA ASP A 289 -15.34 36.25 0.53
C ASP A 289 -16.35 37.16 -0.20
N ALA A 290 -17.43 37.58 0.46
CA ALA A 290 -18.39 38.57 -0.04
C ALA A 290 -17.89 40.03 0.05
N GLY A 291 -16.69 40.26 0.57
CA GLY A 291 -16.02 41.57 0.61
C GLY A 291 -16.20 42.37 1.91
N TYR A 292 -16.73 41.77 2.98
CA TYR A 292 -16.83 42.45 4.28
C TYR A 292 -15.44 42.59 4.94
N SER A 293 -15.16 43.76 5.53
CA SER A 293 -13.91 43.99 6.25
C SER A 293 -13.85 43.20 7.57
N ALA A 294 -12.66 42.97 8.12
CA ALA A 294 -12.48 42.20 9.35
C ALA A 294 -13.37 42.69 10.52
N ASP A 295 -13.58 43.99 10.62
CA ASP A 295 -14.42 44.61 11.65
C ASP A 295 -15.93 44.39 11.41
N GLN A 296 -16.32 44.18 10.14
CA GLN A 296 -17.71 43.99 9.71
C GLN A 296 -18.13 42.52 9.68
N VAL A 297 -17.17 41.59 9.60
CA VAL A 297 -17.46 40.15 9.47
C VAL A 297 -18.36 39.63 10.59
N GLN A 298 -18.13 40.04 11.85
CA GLN A 298 -18.97 39.57 12.96
C GLN A 298 -20.42 40.01 12.82
N GLU A 299 -20.65 41.24 12.38
CA GLU A 299 -21.98 41.78 12.18
C GLU A 299 -22.66 41.15 10.95
N ALA A 300 -21.90 40.89 9.89
CA ALA A 300 -22.40 40.16 8.72
C ALA A 300 -22.84 38.73 9.07
N VAL A 301 -22.06 38.01 9.89
CA VAL A 301 -22.43 36.67 10.39
C VAL A 301 -23.72 36.74 11.22
N ARG A 302 -23.85 37.74 12.10
CA ARG A 302 -25.08 37.96 12.88
C ARG A 302 -26.28 38.21 11.97
N MET A 303 -26.12 39.06 10.96
CA MET A 303 -27.19 39.34 9.99
C MET A 303 -27.59 38.10 9.18
N ILE A 304 -26.65 37.23 8.79
CA ILE A 304 -26.98 35.96 8.10
C ILE A 304 -27.88 35.09 8.98
N LEU A 305 -27.49 34.90 10.25
CA LEU A 305 -28.27 34.10 11.21
C LEU A 305 -29.66 34.69 11.47
N ASP A 306 -29.73 36.02 11.67
CA ASP A 306 -30.99 36.74 11.91
C ASP A 306 -31.93 36.66 10.69
N THR A 307 -31.37 36.77 9.48
CA THR A 307 -32.14 36.74 8.22
C THR A 307 -32.79 35.37 7.98
N GLU A 308 -32.09 34.29 8.33
CA GLU A 308 -32.57 32.91 8.19
C GLU A 308 -33.37 32.40 9.40
N GLY A 309 -33.43 33.18 10.49
CA GLY A 309 -34.10 32.78 11.73
C GLY A 309 -33.46 31.55 12.39
N THR A 310 -32.15 31.38 12.23
CA THR A 310 -31.38 30.23 12.74
C THR A 310 -30.28 30.68 13.71
N ASP A 311 -29.65 29.74 14.40
CA ASP A 311 -28.49 29.97 15.26
C ASP A 311 -27.32 29.05 14.87
N LEU A 312 -26.17 29.23 15.50
CA LEU A 312 -24.99 28.40 15.22
C LEU A 312 -25.18 26.92 15.58
N ASN A 313 -26.19 26.56 16.37
CA ASN A 313 -26.45 25.16 16.71
C ASN A 313 -27.27 24.48 15.61
N THR A 314 -28.26 25.20 15.08
CA THR A 314 -29.30 24.68 14.18
C THR A 314 -28.99 24.87 12.69
N ILE A 315 -28.08 25.78 12.34
CA ILE A 315 -27.71 26.02 10.94
C ILE A 315 -27.08 24.77 10.30
N ASP A 316 -27.66 24.32 9.18
CA ASP A 316 -27.22 23.14 8.43
C ASP A 316 -26.18 23.53 7.36
N PHE A 317 -25.12 22.73 7.27
CA PHE A 317 -24.04 22.82 6.29
C PHE A 317 -23.69 21.45 5.66
N ASP A 318 -24.20 20.32 6.19
CA ASP A 318 -23.76 18.98 5.79
C ASP A 318 -24.92 17.96 5.81
N GLU A 319 -25.01 17.16 4.75
CA GLU A 319 -26.09 16.18 4.53
C GLU A 319 -26.09 15.03 5.55
N ARG A 320 -24.99 14.85 6.31
CA ARG A 320 -24.90 13.84 7.37
C ARG A 320 -25.88 14.11 8.51
N ASP A 321 -26.13 15.39 8.84
CA ASP A 321 -27.13 15.78 9.85
C ASP A 321 -28.56 15.58 9.33
N SER A 322 -28.78 15.71 8.02
CA SER A 322 -30.10 15.50 7.40
C SER A 322 -30.48 14.01 7.36
N LEU A 323 -29.53 13.09 7.11
CA LEU A 323 -29.78 11.64 7.07
C LEU A 323 -30.11 11.02 8.44
N LEU A 324 -29.60 11.60 9.53
CA LEU A 324 -29.94 11.17 10.90
C LEU A 324 -31.35 11.62 11.29
N ASN A 325 -31.80 12.77 10.78
CA ASN A 325 -33.11 13.34 11.07
C ASN A 325 -34.25 12.77 10.21
N ASP A 326 -33.97 12.28 8.99
CA ASP A 326 -35.01 11.76 8.07
C ASP A 326 -35.53 10.36 8.45
N THR A 327 -34.88 9.68 9.39
CA THR A 327 -35.32 8.37 9.92
C THR A 327 -36.63 8.44 10.70
N ASP A 328 -37.00 9.62 11.23
CA ASP A 328 -38.15 9.79 12.12
C ASP A 328 -39.38 10.43 11.46
N SER A 329 -39.33 10.84 10.18
CA SER A 329 -40.31 11.84 9.68
C SER A 329 -40.85 11.70 8.25
N ARG A 330 -40.81 10.55 7.56
CA ARG A 330 -41.59 10.37 6.31
C ARG A 330 -42.22 9.00 6.08
N PRO A 331 -43.55 8.92 5.82
CA PRO A 331 -44.17 7.73 5.25
C PRO A 331 -43.79 7.57 3.77
N SER A 332 -43.31 6.38 3.43
CA SER A 332 -42.83 5.94 2.12
C SER A 332 -43.83 6.17 0.98
N LEU A 333 -43.48 7.05 0.04
CA LEU A 333 -44.06 7.08 -1.30
C LEU A 333 -42.99 7.52 -2.31
N LEU A 334 -42.03 6.63 -2.60
CA LEU A 334 -41.30 6.52 -3.88
C LEU A 334 -40.47 5.24 -3.80
N ASN A 335 -41.18 4.13 -4.02
CA ASN A 335 -40.65 2.77 -4.02
C ASN A 335 -40.10 2.46 -5.42
N GLY A 336 -38.84 2.02 -5.52
CA GLY A 336 -38.29 1.59 -6.80
C GLY A 336 -36.93 0.87 -6.75
N HIS A 337 -35.97 1.28 -5.92
CA HIS A 337 -34.58 0.77 -6.03
C HIS A 337 -33.93 0.28 -4.72
N ARG A 338 -34.72 0.02 -3.66
CA ARG A 338 -34.17 -0.45 -2.35
C ARG A 338 -34.72 -1.80 -1.87
N VAL A 339 -35.15 -2.68 -2.78
CA VAL A 339 -35.57 -4.03 -2.40
C VAL A 339 -34.37 -4.98 -2.41
N ASN A 340 -33.52 -4.92 -1.38
CA ASN A 340 -32.81 -6.12 -0.89
C ASN A 340 -32.08 -5.98 0.46
N MET A 341 -32.30 -4.93 1.25
CA MET A 341 -31.58 -4.74 2.52
C MET A 341 -32.43 -4.87 3.79
N GLU A 342 -33.68 -5.32 3.69
CA GLU A 342 -34.57 -5.39 4.85
C GLU A 342 -35.07 -6.80 5.11
N HIS A 343 -34.18 -7.70 5.56
CA HIS A 343 -34.58 -8.92 6.30
C HIS A 343 -33.56 -9.20 7.41
N ARG A 344 -33.55 -8.34 8.44
CA ARG A 344 -33.24 -8.69 9.85
C ARG A 344 -33.29 -7.44 10.74
N ALA A 345 -34.49 -7.05 11.15
CA ALA A 345 -34.66 -6.17 12.28
C ALA A 345 -34.48 -6.99 13.57
N ASN A 346 -33.28 -6.92 14.15
CA ASN A 346 -33.08 -7.02 15.59
C ASN A 346 -32.39 -5.72 15.99
N PHE A 347 -33.02 -4.97 16.89
CA PHE A 347 -32.55 -3.68 17.40
C PHE A 347 -31.15 -3.81 18.00
N GLU A 348 -30.12 -3.39 17.28
CA GLU A 348 -28.92 -2.80 17.87
C GLU A 348 -28.97 -1.29 17.65
N PRO A 349 -28.68 -0.46 18.67
CA PRO A 349 -28.59 0.98 18.49
C PRO A 349 -27.49 1.29 17.47
N ALA A 350 -27.77 2.21 16.54
CA ALA A 350 -26.76 2.70 15.62
C ALA A 350 -25.55 3.21 16.44
N PRO A 351 -24.31 2.84 16.07
CA PRO A 351 -23.13 3.31 16.80
C PRO A 351 -23.05 4.84 16.77
N ASP A 352 -22.55 5.46 17.85
CA ASP A 352 -22.30 6.91 17.94
C ASP A 352 -21.27 7.34 16.88
N THR A 353 -21.73 7.61 15.66
CA THR A 353 -20.95 8.10 14.52
C THR A 353 -20.44 9.53 14.72
N THR A 354 -20.91 10.21 15.78
CA THR A 354 -20.56 11.58 16.16
C THR A 354 -19.15 11.71 16.72
N ASN A 355 -18.53 10.61 17.17
CA ASN A 355 -17.22 10.63 17.84
C ASN A 355 -16.01 10.47 16.91
N PHE A 356 -16.20 10.17 15.62
CA PHE A 356 -15.10 9.92 14.68
C PHE A 356 -15.10 10.93 13.52
N PRO A 357 -13.97 11.63 13.26
CA PRO A 357 -13.89 12.65 12.21
C PRO A 357 -13.88 12.05 10.80
N LEU A 358 -13.30 10.86 10.62
CA LEU A 358 -13.26 10.14 9.35
C LEU A 358 -13.94 8.78 9.49
N VAL A 359 -15.05 8.59 8.76
CA VAL A 359 -15.80 7.34 8.71
C VAL A 359 -15.75 6.82 7.27
N PRO A 360 -14.84 5.86 6.96
CA PRO A 360 -14.63 5.39 5.59
C PRO A 360 -15.89 4.90 4.86
N SER A 361 -16.86 4.32 5.57
CA SER A 361 -18.12 3.85 5.00
C SER A 361 -19.14 4.96 4.70
N CYS A 362 -18.94 6.17 5.24
CA CYS A 362 -19.85 7.30 5.09
C CYS A 362 -19.09 8.64 5.24
N LEU A 363 -18.51 9.11 4.13
CA LEU A 363 -17.76 10.36 4.09
C LEU A 363 -18.69 11.59 4.15
N THR A 364 -18.23 12.67 4.80
CA THR A 364 -18.89 13.98 4.76
C THR A 364 -18.80 14.60 3.36
N ARG A 365 -19.64 15.60 3.07
CA ARG A 365 -19.56 16.30 1.78
C ARG A 365 -18.18 16.92 1.53
N ALA A 366 -17.60 17.57 2.54
CA ALA A 366 -16.27 18.18 2.43
C ALA A 366 -15.18 17.12 2.15
N GLN A 367 -15.27 15.94 2.77
CA GLN A 367 -14.37 14.82 2.50
C GLN A 367 -14.50 14.32 1.06
N LYS A 368 -15.73 14.16 0.56
CA LYS A 368 -15.97 13.78 -0.84
C LYS A 368 -15.42 14.84 -1.80
N GLU A 369 -15.67 16.13 -1.54
CA GLU A 369 -15.13 17.24 -2.33
C GLU A 369 -13.60 17.23 -2.38
N MET A 370 -12.95 17.01 -1.24
CA MET A 370 -11.50 16.93 -1.17
C MET A 370 -10.95 15.74 -1.97
N LEU A 371 -11.54 14.56 -1.86
CA LEU A 371 -11.13 13.38 -2.64
C LEU A 371 -11.33 13.59 -4.15
N LEU A 372 -12.45 14.22 -4.54
CA LEU A 372 -12.73 14.55 -5.94
C LEU A 372 -11.67 15.48 -6.53
N GLU A 373 -11.38 16.58 -5.84
CA GLU A 373 -10.40 17.55 -6.34
C GLU A 373 -8.97 17.01 -6.28
N LEU A 374 -8.66 16.14 -5.32
CA LEU A 374 -7.38 15.44 -5.27
C LEU A 374 -7.23 14.45 -6.45
N GLU A 375 -8.28 13.72 -6.83
CA GLU A 375 -8.26 12.88 -8.03
C GLU A 375 -7.99 13.70 -9.30
N TRP A 376 -8.59 14.88 -9.45
CA TRP A 376 -8.32 15.76 -10.58
C TRP A 376 -6.86 16.23 -10.61
N ALA A 377 -6.33 16.69 -9.47
CA ALA A 377 -4.93 17.13 -9.37
C ALA A 377 -3.94 15.98 -9.64
N HIS A 378 -4.21 14.77 -9.13
CA HIS A 378 -3.42 13.57 -9.42
C HIS A 378 -3.42 13.26 -10.91
N ARG A 379 -4.61 13.22 -11.52
CA ARG A 379 -4.75 12.93 -12.94
C ARG A 379 -3.96 13.91 -13.79
N ALA A 380 -4.09 15.22 -13.54
CA ALA A 380 -3.34 16.26 -14.24
C ALA A 380 -1.82 16.09 -14.06
N MET A 381 -1.37 15.86 -12.83
CA MET A 381 0.06 15.66 -12.52
C MET A 381 0.65 14.44 -13.24
N ILE A 382 -0.04 13.29 -13.19
CA ILE A 382 0.42 12.06 -13.83
C ILE A 382 0.45 12.22 -15.36
N GLN A 383 -0.56 12.86 -15.95
CA GLN A 383 -0.59 13.17 -17.39
C GLN A 383 0.60 14.05 -17.77
N SER A 384 0.83 15.14 -17.04
CA SER A 384 1.94 16.07 -17.25
C SER A 384 3.30 15.38 -17.14
N TYR A 385 3.46 14.52 -16.13
CA TYR A 385 4.66 13.71 -15.95
C TYR A 385 4.91 12.74 -17.11
N VAL A 386 3.87 12.01 -17.56
CA VAL A 386 3.99 11.07 -18.69
C VAL A 386 4.26 11.80 -20.00
N ILE A 387 3.62 12.94 -20.26
CA ILE A 387 3.88 13.77 -21.44
C ILE A 387 5.31 14.30 -21.41
N GLY A 388 5.76 14.86 -20.28
CA GLY A 388 7.12 15.34 -20.10
C GLY A 388 8.16 14.22 -20.27
N LEU A 389 7.84 13.00 -19.83
CA LEU A 389 8.65 11.80 -20.06
C LEU A 389 8.81 11.50 -21.55
N ILE A 390 7.69 11.44 -22.29
CA ILE A 390 7.67 11.13 -23.73
C ILE A 390 8.47 12.16 -24.52
N ASP A 391 8.27 13.44 -24.25
CA ASP A 391 8.94 14.52 -24.97
C ASP A 391 10.46 14.49 -24.75
N ASN A 392 10.90 14.39 -23.50
CA ASN A 392 12.33 14.33 -23.17
C ASN A 392 12.99 13.01 -23.63
N ALA A 393 12.23 11.92 -23.68
CA ALA A 393 12.69 10.66 -24.25
C ALA A 393 13.00 10.80 -25.75
N ARG A 394 12.11 11.46 -26.51
CA ARG A 394 12.32 11.73 -27.94
C ARG A 394 13.53 12.62 -28.22
N ASP A 395 13.79 13.57 -27.31
CA ASP A 395 14.96 14.45 -27.37
C ASP A 395 16.27 13.76 -26.91
N GLY A 396 16.21 12.48 -26.49
CA GLY A 396 17.37 11.69 -26.07
C GLY A 396 17.86 12.00 -24.65
N CYS A 397 17.11 12.77 -23.85
CA CYS A 397 17.49 13.14 -22.48
C CYS A 397 17.58 11.93 -21.54
N PHE A 398 16.89 10.82 -21.86
CA PHE A 398 16.82 9.62 -21.03
C PHE A 398 17.64 8.43 -21.56
N ALA A 399 18.73 8.69 -22.27
CA ALA A 399 19.63 7.64 -22.77
C ALA A 399 20.23 6.75 -21.66
N ASN A 400 20.29 7.23 -20.42
CA ASN A 400 20.80 6.51 -19.25
C ASN A 400 19.69 5.88 -18.38
N LEU A 401 18.42 6.08 -18.72
CA LEU A 401 17.30 5.60 -17.91
C LEU A 401 17.18 4.09 -18.02
N THR A 402 17.44 3.38 -16.93
CA THR A 402 17.34 1.92 -16.86
C THR A 402 16.12 1.44 -16.10
N THR A 403 15.61 2.26 -15.18
CA THR A 403 14.55 1.86 -14.26
C THR A 403 13.40 2.86 -14.20
N LEU A 404 12.17 2.37 -14.30
CA LEU A 404 10.95 3.13 -14.04
C LEU A 404 10.19 2.48 -12.87
N THR A 405 9.98 3.24 -11.79
CA THR A 405 9.33 2.77 -10.56
C THR A 405 8.04 3.54 -10.28
N ILE A 406 6.90 2.91 -10.56
CA ILE A 406 5.60 3.40 -10.10
C ILE A 406 5.33 2.72 -8.76
N ALA A 407 5.60 3.41 -7.66
CA ALA A 407 5.49 2.85 -6.31
C ALA A 407 4.04 2.73 -5.85
N LYS A 408 3.21 3.73 -6.19
CA LYS A 408 1.77 3.75 -5.95
C LYS A 408 1.09 4.46 -7.11
N ILE A 409 0.00 3.88 -7.59
CA ILE A 409 -0.92 4.54 -8.51
C ILE A 409 -2.35 4.02 -8.29
N PRO A 410 -3.36 4.89 -8.21
CA PRO A 410 -4.76 4.45 -8.22
C PRO A 410 -5.08 3.70 -9.51
N SER A 411 -5.86 2.62 -9.42
CA SER A 411 -6.20 1.79 -10.57
C SER A 411 -6.92 2.58 -11.67
N SER A 412 -7.69 3.61 -11.30
CA SER A 412 -8.33 4.56 -12.22
C SER A 412 -7.35 5.40 -13.03
N HIS A 413 -6.06 5.48 -12.69
CA HIS A 413 -5.05 6.25 -13.42
C HIS A 413 -4.06 5.37 -14.20
N VAL A 414 -4.15 4.05 -14.10
CA VAL A 414 -3.27 3.11 -14.83
C VAL A 414 -3.34 3.33 -16.35
N TYR A 415 -4.50 3.71 -16.88
CA TYR A 415 -4.70 3.97 -18.31
C TYR A 415 -3.79 5.09 -18.87
N ILE A 416 -3.29 5.99 -18.03
CA ILE A 416 -2.42 7.10 -18.46
C ILE A 416 -1.09 6.57 -19.02
N PHE A 417 -0.66 5.39 -18.56
CA PHE A 417 0.55 4.70 -19.02
C PHE A 417 0.31 3.80 -20.24
N GLN A 418 -0.95 3.63 -20.69
CA GLN A 418 -1.30 2.84 -21.86
C GLN A 418 -1.04 3.62 -23.15
N ARG A 419 0.23 3.96 -23.37
CA ARG A 419 0.72 4.81 -24.45
C ARG A 419 1.92 4.16 -25.11
N HIS A 420 1.79 3.72 -26.36
CA HIS A 420 2.89 3.05 -27.06
C HIS A 420 4.13 3.95 -27.22
N ASP A 421 3.93 5.24 -27.43
CA ASP A 421 5.00 6.22 -27.57
C ASP A 421 5.80 6.41 -26.26
N LEU A 422 5.23 6.14 -25.10
CA LEU A 422 6.00 6.14 -23.85
C LEU A 422 7.03 5.00 -23.84
N TRP A 423 6.57 3.78 -24.05
CA TRP A 423 7.40 2.59 -23.86
C TRP A 423 8.42 2.39 -24.99
N GLN A 424 8.06 2.76 -26.23
CA GLN A 424 8.94 2.63 -27.39
C GLN A 424 10.09 3.66 -27.41
N ASN A 425 9.91 4.83 -26.79
CA ASN A 425 10.93 5.89 -26.78
C ASN A 425 11.94 5.76 -25.62
N LEU A 426 11.87 4.70 -24.81
CA LEU A 426 12.79 4.44 -23.70
C LEU A 426 13.67 3.20 -23.98
N PRO A 427 14.64 3.28 -24.90
CA PRO A 427 15.36 2.11 -25.40
C PRO A 427 16.28 1.44 -24.37
N SER A 428 16.76 2.19 -23.37
CA SER A 428 17.64 1.70 -22.30
C SER A 428 16.89 1.14 -21.10
N LEU A 429 15.56 1.29 -21.05
CA LEU A 429 14.74 0.85 -19.92
C LEU A 429 14.74 -0.68 -19.86
N ASN A 430 15.19 -1.26 -18.76
CA ASN A 430 15.26 -2.70 -18.58
C ASN A 430 14.51 -3.20 -17.33
N ASN A 431 14.25 -2.32 -16.37
CA ASN A 431 13.56 -2.63 -15.13
C ASN A 431 12.29 -1.79 -14.97
N VAL A 432 11.16 -2.45 -14.74
CA VAL A 432 9.89 -1.78 -14.42
C VAL A 432 9.35 -2.32 -13.10
N SER A 433 8.91 -1.42 -12.23
CA SER A 433 8.22 -1.74 -10.98
C SER A 433 6.87 -1.04 -10.96
N LEU A 434 5.80 -1.78 -10.69
CA LEU A 434 4.43 -1.31 -10.74
C LEU A 434 3.66 -1.72 -9.47
N GLY A 435 3.45 -0.77 -8.57
CA GLY A 435 2.58 -0.88 -7.40
C GLY A 435 1.25 -0.17 -7.64
N VAL A 436 0.15 -0.90 -7.57
CA VAL A 436 -1.20 -0.39 -7.89
C VAL A 436 -2.10 -0.42 -6.66
N ILE A 437 -2.69 0.72 -6.32
CA ILE A 437 -3.76 0.82 -5.33
C ILE A 437 -5.06 0.48 -6.05
N ALA A 438 -5.72 -0.59 -5.64
CA ALA A 438 -7.05 -0.91 -6.16
C ALA A 438 -8.08 0.07 -5.62
N ASP A 439 -8.91 0.65 -6.50
CA ASP A 439 -9.91 1.64 -6.08
C ASP A 439 -11.06 0.94 -5.36
N TRP A 440 -11.50 1.52 -4.24
CA TRP A 440 -12.66 1.07 -3.47
C TRP A 440 -13.89 1.94 -3.68
N ARG A 441 -13.68 3.11 -4.28
CA ARG A 441 -14.71 4.11 -4.50
C ARG A 441 -14.43 4.92 -5.76
N ARG A 442 -15.48 5.52 -6.29
CA ARG A 442 -15.43 6.54 -7.34
C ARG A 442 -16.20 7.74 -6.86
N VAL A 443 -15.50 8.86 -6.71
CA VAL A 443 -16.12 10.13 -6.39
C VAL A 443 -16.38 10.88 -7.70
N SER A 444 -17.60 11.36 -7.90
CA SER A 444 -17.96 12.06 -9.14
C SER A 444 -18.94 13.20 -8.88
N LYS A 445 -18.88 14.21 -9.75
CA LYS A 445 -19.80 15.35 -9.74
C LYS A 445 -20.88 15.15 -10.78
N THR A 446 -22.12 14.89 -10.34
CA THR A 446 -23.26 14.68 -11.25
C THR A 446 -24.01 15.97 -11.57
N ALA A 447 -24.02 16.93 -10.65
CA ALA A 447 -24.59 18.26 -10.82
C ALA A 447 -23.81 19.31 -10.00
N PRO A 448 -24.02 20.63 -10.22
CA PRO A 448 -23.44 21.66 -9.35
C PRO A 448 -23.84 21.43 -7.89
N GLY A 449 -22.85 21.27 -7.01
CA GLY A 449 -23.06 21.03 -5.58
C GLY A 449 -23.49 19.61 -5.20
N CYS A 450 -23.67 18.69 -6.16
CA CYS A 450 -24.04 17.29 -5.89
C CYS A 450 -22.87 16.37 -6.22
N ILE A 451 -22.40 15.63 -5.21
CA ILE A 451 -21.23 14.76 -5.30
C ILE A 451 -21.60 13.38 -4.81
N GLU A 452 -21.38 12.41 -5.69
CA GLU A 452 -21.65 11.01 -5.44
C GLU A 452 -20.36 10.31 -5.05
N ASP A 453 -20.44 9.49 -4.02
CA ASP A 453 -19.41 8.54 -3.60
C ASP A 453 -19.95 7.13 -3.86
N VAL A 454 -19.52 6.52 -4.96
CA VAL A 454 -20.01 5.22 -5.42
C VAL A 454 -18.99 4.15 -5.06
N PRO A 455 -19.36 3.09 -4.30
CA PRO A 455 -18.44 2.00 -4.02
C PRO A 455 -18.10 1.23 -5.31
N VAL A 456 -16.83 0.85 -5.45
CA VAL A 456 -16.30 0.12 -6.62
C VAL A 456 -15.66 -1.18 -6.12
N SER A 457 -15.72 -2.25 -6.91
CA SER A 457 -14.99 -3.47 -6.56
C SER A 457 -13.50 -3.25 -6.82
N PRO A 458 -12.61 -3.49 -5.84
CA PRO A 458 -11.17 -3.46 -6.07
C PRO A 458 -10.74 -4.42 -7.21
N VAL A 459 -11.49 -5.50 -7.42
CA VAL A 459 -11.24 -6.50 -8.47
C VAL A 459 -11.30 -5.89 -9.89
N ASP A 460 -12.03 -4.78 -10.08
CA ASP A 460 -12.09 -4.04 -11.34
C ASP A 460 -10.71 -3.48 -11.77
N ALA A 461 -9.73 -3.42 -10.85
CA ALA A 461 -8.37 -3.02 -11.16
C ALA A 461 -7.61 -4.07 -12.00
N VAL A 462 -7.96 -5.36 -11.89
CA VAL A 462 -7.20 -6.47 -12.48
C VAL A 462 -7.10 -6.34 -14.00
N GLY A 463 -8.23 -6.08 -14.68
CA GLY A 463 -8.25 -5.92 -16.14
C GLY A 463 -7.45 -4.72 -16.64
N LYS A 464 -7.51 -3.58 -15.92
CA LYS A 464 -6.75 -2.37 -16.25
C LYS A 464 -5.24 -2.62 -16.21
N VAL A 465 -4.79 -3.36 -15.20
CA VAL A 465 -3.38 -3.73 -15.03
C VAL A 465 -2.96 -4.77 -16.06
N TYR A 466 -3.79 -5.81 -16.30
CA TYR A 466 -3.53 -6.81 -17.34
C TYR A 466 -3.25 -6.13 -18.70
N GLN A 467 -4.09 -5.18 -19.10
CA GLN A 467 -3.91 -4.44 -20.36
C GLN A 467 -2.56 -3.71 -20.42
N LEU A 468 -2.14 -3.07 -19.33
CA LEU A 468 -0.84 -2.39 -19.27
C LEU A 468 0.33 -3.38 -19.37
N LEU A 469 0.27 -4.48 -18.61
CA LEU A 469 1.31 -5.50 -18.60
C LEU A 469 1.41 -6.24 -19.93
N ASN A 470 0.30 -6.66 -20.50
CA ASN A 470 0.28 -7.50 -21.70
C ASN A 470 0.55 -6.69 -22.98
N SER A 471 -0.14 -5.57 -23.16
CA SER A 471 -0.15 -4.84 -24.45
C SER A 471 0.94 -3.78 -24.57
N TYR A 472 1.49 -3.32 -23.45
CA TYR A 472 2.46 -2.21 -23.45
C TYR A 472 3.82 -2.67 -22.91
N ILE A 473 3.90 -3.07 -21.63
CA ILE A 473 5.18 -3.46 -21.00
C ILE A 473 5.72 -4.76 -21.60
N GLY A 474 4.89 -5.81 -21.66
CA GLY A 474 5.27 -7.14 -22.15
C GLY A 474 5.65 -7.18 -23.63
N SER A 475 5.25 -6.17 -24.40
CA SER A 475 5.63 -6.01 -25.81
C SER A 475 7.04 -5.47 -26.02
N GLN A 476 7.70 -4.93 -24.97
CA GLN A 476 9.02 -4.32 -25.07
C GLN A 476 10.13 -5.36 -24.88
N ALA A 477 10.99 -5.53 -25.89
CA ALA A 477 12.10 -6.49 -25.85
C ALA A 477 13.26 -6.09 -24.93
N ASN A 478 13.41 -4.79 -24.64
CA ASN A 478 14.43 -4.25 -23.75
C ASN A 478 14.10 -4.42 -22.27
N ILE A 479 12.82 -4.59 -21.92
CA ILE A 479 12.38 -4.79 -20.53
C ILE A 479 12.60 -6.25 -20.16
N GLU A 480 13.54 -6.49 -19.24
CA GLU A 480 13.95 -7.83 -18.81
C GLU A 480 13.53 -8.14 -17.37
N SER A 481 13.27 -7.12 -16.54
CA SER A 481 12.81 -7.27 -15.16
C SER A 481 11.50 -6.54 -14.94
N LEU A 482 10.53 -7.25 -14.36
CA LEU A 482 9.23 -6.71 -14.00
C LEU A 482 8.89 -7.09 -12.56
N HIS A 483 8.61 -6.07 -11.75
CA HIS A 483 7.98 -6.23 -10.43
C HIS A 483 6.55 -5.71 -10.47
N PHE A 484 5.63 -6.48 -9.90
CA PHE A 484 4.23 -6.10 -9.76
C PHE A 484 3.73 -6.36 -8.34
N GLU A 485 3.03 -5.38 -7.76
CA GLU A 485 2.38 -5.53 -6.46
C GLU A 485 1.01 -4.83 -6.37
N TRP A 486 0.11 -5.43 -5.60
CA TRP A 486 -1.11 -4.75 -5.14
C TRP A 486 -0.82 -4.00 -3.83
N ILE A 487 -1.17 -2.71 -3.79
CA ILE A 487 -1.06 -1.83 -2.62
C ILE A 487 -2.41 -1.76 -1.91
N CYS A 488 -2.87 -2.88 -1.39
CA CYS A 488 -4.11 -3.00 -0.61
C CYS A 488 -4.21 -4.40 0.00
N GLY A 489 -4.88 -4.51 1.15
CA GLY A 489 -5.15 -5.81 1.77
C GLY A 489 -3.90 -6.70 1.96
N GLY A 490 -4.14 -7.98 2.23
CA GLY A 490 -3.08 -8.96 2.43
C GLY A 490 -2.27 -8.73 3.70
N GLU A 491 -1.05 -9.23 3.72
CA GLU A 491 -0.26 -9.35 4.95
C GLU A 491 0.30 -8.03 5.48
N PHE A 492 0.54 -7.09 4.57
CA PHE A 492 1.23 -5.83 4.86
C PHE A 492 0.28 -4.64 5.05
N ALA A 493 -0.99 -4.82 4.71
CA ALA A 493 -1.97 -3.78 4.92
C ALA A 493 -2.17 -3.50 6.42
N PRO A 494 -2.05 -2.24 6.86
CA PRO A 494 -2.27 -1.86 8.24
C PRO A 494 -3.77 -1.94 8.57
N SER A 495 -4.14 -2.16 9.83
CA SER A 495 -5.52 -2.36 10.33
C SER A 495 -6.00 -3.79 10.35
N THR A 496 -6.66 -4.16 11.46
CA THR A 496 -7.44 -5.40 11.61
C THR A 496 -8.50 -5.60 10.52
N PHE A 497 -8.97 -4.51 9.88
CA PHE A 497 -10.05 -4.56 8.88
C PHE A 497 -9.59 -4.93 7.47
N GLN A 498 -8.32 -4.77 7.14
CA GLN A 498 -7.76 -5.15 5.83
C GLN A 498 -6.59 -6.13 5.92
N ARG A 499 -5.87 -6.17 7.05
CA ARG A 499 -4.79 -7.15 7.25
C ARG A 499 -5.33 -8.57 7.10
N ASN A 500 -4.64 -9.36 6.29
CA ASN A 500 -4.98 -10.72 5.88
C ASN A 500 -6.31 -10.86 5.09
N HIS A 501 -6.89 -9.76 4.61
CA HIS A 501 -8.13 -9.72 3.84
C HIS A 501 -7.93 -9.02 2.49
N TYR A 502 -8.94 -9.09 1.61
CA TYR A 502 -9.01 -8.34 0.36
C TYR A 502 -7.84 -8.51 -0.60
N ILE A 503 -7.22 -9.69 -0.64
CA ILE A 503 -6.12 -9.97 -1.58
C ILE A 503 -6.72 -10.10 -2.98
N LEU A 504 -6.11 -9.45 -3.97
CA LEU A 504 -6.59 -9.49 -5.35
C LEU A 504 -5.93 -10.61 -6.17
N PRO A 505 -6.60 -11.08 -7.24
CA PRO A 505 -5.99 -11.96 -8.21
C PRO A 505 -4.74 -11.32 -8.85
N ALA A 506 -3.74 -12.13 -9.17
CA ALA A 506 -2.68 -11.72 -10.08
C ALA A 506 -3.29 -11.39 -11.46
N PRO A 507 -2.81 -10.35 -12.17
CA PRO A 507 -3.35 -9.92 -13.46
C PRO A 507 -2.94 -10.84 -14.61
N PHE A 508 -3.27 -12.12 -14.52
CA PHE A 508 -2.98 -13.12 -15.56
C PHE A 508 -4.05 -13.21 -16.64
N PHE A 509 -5.22 -12.64 -16.41
CA PHE A 509 -6.30 -12.49 -17.37
C PHE A 509 -6.88 -11.07 -17.29
N GLU A 510 -7.43 -10.60 -18.40
CA GLU A 510 -8.19 -9.35 -18.43
C GLU A 510 -9.49 -9.48 -17.61
N ASP A 511 -10.22 -10.58 -17.82
CA ASP A 511 -11.38 -10.96 -17.00
C ASP A 511 -10.90 -11.76 -15.77
N PRO A 512 -10.98 -11.19 -14.55
CA PRO A 512 -10.51 -11.85 -13.34
C PRO A 512 -11.34 -13.11 -12.98
N HIS A 513 -12.56 -13.27 -13.49
CA HIS A 513 -13.34 -14.50 -13.27
C HIS A 513 -12.73 -15.72 -13.95
N LEU A 514 -11.93 -15.53 -15.01
CA LEU A 514 -11.18 -16.61 -15.64
C LEU A 514 -10.14 -17.22 -14.69
N MET A 515 -9.68 -16.48 -13.67
CA MET A 515 -8.79 -17.02 -12.64
C MET A 515 -9.41 -18.23 -11.92
N ALA A 516 -10.73 -18.20 -11.69
CA ALA A 516 -11.44 -19.24 -10.94
C ALA A 516 -12.07 -20.35 -11.81
N ARG A 517 -12.07 -20.19 -13.15
CA ARG A 517 -12.67 -21.18 -14.06
C ARG A 517 -11.78 -22.42 -14.20
N VAL A 518 -12.42 -23.58 -14.23
CA VAL A 518 -11.77 -24.91 -14.17
C VAL A 518 -10.86 -25.19 -15.37
N ASP A 519 -11.20 -24.69 -16.54
CA ASP A 519 -10.56 -24.97 -17.82
C ASP A 519 -10.03 -23.70 -18.53
N SER A 520 -9.99 -22.56 -17.85
CA SER A 520 -9.62 -21.27 -18.46
C SER A 520 -8.28 -21.28 -19.19
N PRO A 521 -7.20 -21.93 -18.69
CA PRO A 521 -5.94 -21.96 -19.43
C PRO A 521 -6.03 -22.79 -20.72
N ARG A 522 -7.03 -23.67 -20.85
CA ARG A 522 -7.26 -24.48 -22.06
C ARG A 522 -8.12 -23.77 -23.09
N THR A 523 -9.18 -23.11 -22.64
CA THR A 523 -10.18 -22.46 -23.50
C THR A 523 -9.77 -21.04 -23.91
N HIS A 524 -9.07 -20.31 -23.04
CA HIS A 524 -8.70 -18.91 -23.23
C HIS A 524 -7.17 -18.75 -23.35
N ARG A 525 -6.50 -19.63 -24.10
CA ARG A 525 -5.02 -19.70 -24.19
C ARG A 525 -4.36 -18.39 -24.63
N HIS A 526 -5.02 -17.64 -25.49
CA HIS A 526 -4.50 -16.39 -26.05
C HIS A 526 -4.75 -15.18 -25.16
N GLU A 527 -5.54 -15.35 -24.09
CA GLU A 527 -5.87 -14.31 -23.12
C GLU A 527 -5.04 -14.44 -21.83
N VAL A 528 -4.31 -15.55 -21.64
CA VAL A 528 -3.35 -15.68 -20.55
C VAL A 528 -2.23 -14.65 -20.76
N LEU A 529 -1.80 -13.96 -19.70
CA LEU A 529 -0.71 -12.99 -19.73
C LEU A 529 0.56 -13.62 -20.32
N ILE A 530 1.16 -12.94 -21.31
CA ILE A 530 2.42 -13.36 -21.92
C ILE A 530 3.45 -12.25 -21.73
N LEU A 531 4.60 -12.63 -21.17
CA LEU A 531 5.73 -11.75 -20.90
C LEU A 531 7.00 -12.40 -21.50
N PRO A 532 7.17 -12.37 -22.83
CA PRO A 532 8.12 -13.25 -23.52
C PRO A 532 9.58 -12.84 -23.32
N PHE A 533 9.83 -11.58 -22.98
CA PHE A 533 11.18 -11.01 -22.83
C PHE A 533 11.62 -10.91 -21.36
N ILE A 534 10.69 -11.13 -20.42
CA ILE A 534 10.97 -11.00 -18.98
C ILE A 534 11.83 -12.17 -18.52
N LYS A 535 13.02 -11.84 -18.02
CA LYS A 535 13.99 -12.75 -17.40
C LYS A 535 13.81 -12.81 -15.89
N HIS A 536 13.35 -11.74 -15.27
CA HIS A 536 13.07 -11.68 -13.84
C HIS A 536 11.66 -11.16 -13.60
N LEU A 537 10.80 -12.03 -13.07
CA LEU A 537 9.46 -11.69 -12.66
C LEU A 537 9.37 -11.69 -11.14
N SER A 538 8.92 -10.58 -10.56
CA SER A 538 8.61 -10.47 -9.15
C SER A 538 7.13 -10.14 -8.96
N LEU A 539 6.43 -10.96 -8.18
CA LEU A 539 5.02 -10.76 -7.84
C LEU A 539 4.90 -10.60 -6.33
N LYS A 540 4.09 -9.62 -5.90
CA LYS A 540 3.86 -9.39 -4.48
C LYS A 540 2.39 -9.09 -4.15
N ASN A 541 1.95 -9.62 -3.01
CA ASN A 541 0.61 -9.40 -2.45
C ASN A 541 -0.53 -9.69 -3.45
N CYS A 542 -0.51 -10.87 -4.05
CA CYS A 542 -1.56 -11.30 -4.98
C CYS A 542 -1.86 -12.79 -4.81
N TRP A 543 -2.99 -13.24 -5.34
CA TRP A 543 -3.30 -14.67 -5.39
C TRP A 543 -3.52 -15.19 -6.80
N ALA A 544 -3.32 -16.50 -7.00
CA ALA A 544 -3.65 -17.16 -8.26
C ALA A 544 -4.22 -18.56 -8.02
N SER A 545 -5.10 -19.02 -8.90
CA SER A 545 -5.46 -20.45 -8.91
C SER A 545 -4.31 -21.28 -9.47
N PRO A 546 -4.03 -22.47 -8.89
CA PRO A 546 -2.79 -23.21 -9.17
C PRO A 546 -2.66 -23.64 -10.64
N HIS A 547 -3.75 -23.98 -11.32
CA HIS A 547 -3.73 -24.35 -12.74
C HIS A 547 -3.45 -23.16 -13.67
N VAL A 548 -3.94 -21.96 -13.30
CA VAL A 548 -3.63 -20.72 -14.03
C VAL A 548 -2.18 -20.32 -13.78
N PHE A 549 -1.75 -20.29 -12.51
CA PHE A 549 -0.37 -19.99 -12.14
C PHE A 549 0.63 -20.90 -12.88
N MET A 550 0.39 -22.22 -12.83
CA MET A 550 1.26 -23.19 -13.48
C MET A 550 1.33 -22.96 -15.00
N GLN A 551 0.21 -22.68 -15.67
CA GLN A 551 0.25 -22.44 -17.12
C GLN A 551 0.90 -21.11 -17.48
N THR A 552 0.65 -20.04 -16.72
CA THR A 552 1.24 -18.72 -16.95
C THR A 552 2.76 -18.76 -16.78
N ILE A 553 3.25 -19.32 -15.67
CA ILE A 553 4.69 -19.43 -15.41
C ILE A 553 5.34 -20.38 -16.41
N ARG A 554 4.69 -21.49 -16.80
CA ARG A 554 5.19 -22.37 -17.87
C ARG A 554 5.38 -21.63 -19.18
N ASN A 555 4.44 -20.77 -19.59
CA ASN A 555 4.58 -19.98 -20.81
C ASN A 555 5.81 -19.06 -20.74
N MET A 556 6.03 -18.41 -19.61
CA MET A 556 7.16 -17.50 -19.40
C MET A 556 8.50 -18.24 -19.30
N ALA A 557 8.54 -19.38 -18.60
CA ALA A 557 9.71 -20.24 -18.45
C ALA A 557 10.15 -20.93 -19.76
N LEU A 558 9.21 -21.18 -20.68
CA LEU A 558 9.50 -21.63 -22.04
C LEU A 558 10.06 -20.52 -22.95
N CYS A 559 9.97 -19.26 -22.52
CA CYS A 559 10.49 -18.10 -23.24
C CYS A 559 11.84 -17.68 -22.66
N ALA A 560 11.87 -16.69 -21.75
CA ALA A 560 13.09 -16.06 -21.26
C ALA A 560 13.22 -16.05 -19.72
N LEU A 561 12.22 -16.55 -18.97
CA LEU A 561 12.21 -16.41 -17.51
C LEU A 561 13.37 -17.20 -16.88
N GLU A 562 14.22 -16.50 -16.14
CA GLU A 562 15.39 -17.05 -15.42
C GLU A 562 15.19 -17.02 -13.90
N LYS A 563 14.44 -16.05 -13.38
CA LYS A 563 14.23 -15.87 -11.95
C LYS A 563 12.78 -15.48 -11.64
N LEU A 564 12.19 -16.16 -10.65
CA LEU A 564 10.84 -15.88 -10.15
C LEU A 564 10.88 -15.57 -8.65
N ASP A 565 10.50 -14.35 -8.27
CA ASP A 565 10.44 -13.88 -6.88
C ASP A 565 8.98 -13.68 -6.45
N LEU A 566 8.55 -14.37 -5.40
CA LEU A 566 7.18 -14.31 -4.90
C LEU A 566 7.18 -13.85 -3.43
N GLU A 567 6.55 -12.71 -3.14
CA GLU A 567 6.41 -12.18 -1.78
C GLU A 567 4.94 -12.01 -1.38
N SER A 568 4.50 -12.67 -0.30
CA SER A 568 3.09 -12.67 0.10
C SER A 568 2.14 -13.13 -1.04
N VAL A 569 2.62 -14.05 -1.88
CA VAL A 569 1.82 -14.63 -2.95
C VAL A 569 1.11 -15.87 -2.44
N SER A 570 -0.19 -15.96 -2.72
CA SER A 570 -1.00 -17.09 -2.27
C SER A 570 -1.61 -17.90 -3.42
N LEU A 571 -1.69 -19.22 -3.26
CA LEU A 571 -2.51 -20.07 -4.12
C LEU A 571 -3.91 -20.23 -3.55
N SER A 572 -4.92 -20.30 -4.42
CA SER A 572 -6.24 -20.78 -4.00
C SER A 572 -6.24 -22.30 -3.82
N GLY A 573 -7.37 -22.86 -3.37
CA GLY A 573 -7.63 -24.28 -3.56
C GLY A 573 -7.59 -24.67 -5.06
N PRO A 574 -7.42 -25.95 -5.39
CA PRO A 574 -7.40 -26.41 -6.77
C PRO A 574 -8.78 -26.23 -7.43
N PRO A 575 -8.83 -26.05 -8.76
CA PRO A 575 -10.08 -26.01 -9.50
C PRO A 575 -10.85 -27.33 -9.33
N THR A 576 -12.17 -27.25 -9.22
CA THR A 576 -13.04 -28.42 -9.05
C THR A 576 -14.28 -28.32 -9.92
N LEU A 577 -14.69 -29.47 -10.47
CA LEU A 577 -15.96 -29.62 -11.16
C LEU A 577 -17.13 -29.79 -10.18
N THR A 578 -16.84 -30.16 -8.93
CA THR A 578 -17.85 -30.31 -7.87
C THR A 578 -18.08 -28.95 -7.21
N PRO A 579 -19.26 -28.32 -7.41
CA PRO A 579 -19.52 -27.00 -6.87
C PRO A 579 -19.37 -26.98 -5.34
N GLN A 580 -18.58 -26.03 -4.85
CA GLN A 580 -18.42 -25.81 -3.42
C GLN A 580 -19.58 -24.99 -2.86
N ALA A 581 -20.07 -25.39 -1.68
CA ALA A 581 -20.98 -24.55 -0.91
C ALA A 581 -20.26 -23.28 -0.42
N PRO A 582 -20.95 -22.13 -0.30
CA PRO A 582 -20.36 -20.88 0.19
C PRO A 582 -19.67 -21.05 1.55
N LEU A 583 -18.58 -20.33 1.77
CA LEU A 583 -17.82 -20.35 3.03
C LEU A 583 -18.53 -19.59 4.16
N GLN A 584 -19.46 -18.70 3.83
CA GLN A 584 -20.24 -17.94 4.81
C GLN A 584 -21.54 -18.66 5.19
N VAL A 585 -21.52 -19.35 6.33
CA VAL A 585 -22.74 -19.60 7.12
C VAL A 585 -22.80 -18.52 8.20
N PRO A 586 -23.92 -17.78 8.38
CA PRO A 586 -24.02 -16.80 9.45
C PRO A 586 -23.88 -17.50 10.80
N VAL A 587 -22.76 -17.30 11.48
CA VAL A 587 -22.56 -17.76 12.85
C VAL A 587 -23.37 -16.84 13.77
N HIS A 588 -24.64 -17.15 13.98
CA HIS A 588 -25.31 -16.77 15.22
C HIS A 588 -25.22 -18.01 16.13
N ASN A 589 -24.59 -17.85 17.30
CA ASN A 589 -24.45 -18.86 18.38
C ASN A 589 -23.55 -20.09 18.13
N LEU A 590 -22.22 -19.91 18.10
CA LEU A 590 -21.27 -21.01 18.36
C LEU A 590 -20.56 -20.93 19.72
N ASN A 591 -20.89 -19.95 20.58
CA ASN A 591 -20.29 -19.83 21.92
C ASN A 591 -20.68 -20.95 22.91
N ALA A 592 -21.50 -21.93 22.50
CA ALA A 592 -21.89 -23.06 23.36
C ALA A 592 -21.20 -24.40 23.03
N VAL A 593 -20.49 -24.54 21.90
CA VAL A 593 -19.99 -25.86 21.44
C VAL A 593 -18.51 -26.07 21.71
N ASN A 594 -17.70 -25.01 21.84
CA ASN A 594 -16.26 -25.14 22.13
C ASN A 594 -15.94 -25.53 23.59
N LEU A 595 -16.91 -25.51 24.50
CA LEU A 595 -16.69 -25.89 25.91
C LEU A 595 -16.87 -27.40 26.17
N LEU A 596 -17.49 -28.15 25.24
CA LEU A 596 -17.74 -29.59 25.40
C LEU A 596 -16.58 -30.48 24.90
N GLY A 597 -15.64 -29.93 24.12
CA GLY A 597 -14.49 -30.67 23.60
C GLY A 597 -13.29 -30.77 24.56
N TYR A 598 -13.22 -29.91 25.58
CA TYR A 598 -12.06 -29.81 26.48
C TYR A 598 -12.19 -30.58 27.81
N LEU A 599 -13.33 -31.21 28.10
CA LEU A 599 -13.58 -31.88 29.40
C LEU A 599 -13.51 -33.43 29.37
N LEU A 600 -13.16 -34.06 28.25
CA LEU A 600 -13.17 -35.53 28.12
C LEU A 600 -11.79 -36.21 28.14
N LEU A 601 -10.72 -35.52 28.53
CA LEU A 601 -9.39 -36.10 28.67
C LEU A 601 -8.78 -35.72 30.03
N ALA A 602 -9.19 -36.45 31.06
CA ALA A 602 -8.40 -36.58 32.30
C ALA A 602 -8.17 -38.08 32.56
N PRO A 603 -6.93 -38.52 32.85
CA PRO A 603 -6.61 -39.93 33.00
C PRO A 603 -7.04 -40.49 34.36
N ASP A 604 -7.42 -41.77 34.34
CA ASP A 604 -7.85 -42.58 35.48
C ASP A 604 -6.93 -42.46 36.71
N GLY A 605 -7.51 -41.97 37.82
CA GLY A 605 -6.95 -42.06 39.16
C GLY A 605 -7.98 -42.71 40.08
N GLN A 606 -7.71 -43.93 40.53
CA GLN A 606 -8.50 -44.64 41.53
C GLN A 606 -8.58 -43.84 42.83
N GLN A 607 -9.80 -43.54 43.32
CA GLN A 607 -10.02 -43.37 44.77
C GLN A 607 -11.48 -43.59 45.17
N GLN A 608 -11.61 -44.22 46.34
CA GLN A 608 -12.79 -44.88 46.88
C GLN A 608 -13.96 -43.95 47.21
N ALA A 609 -15.17 -44.52 47.10
CA ALA A 609 -16.43 -43.93 47.48
C ALA A 609 -16.59 -43.73 49.00
N HIS A 610 -17.10 -42.56 49.40
CA HIS A 610 -17.79 -42.33 50.68
C HIS A 610 -19.19 -41.76 50.39
N PRO A 611 -20.26 -42.14 51.13
CA PRO A 611 -21.63 -41.78 50.76
C PRO A 611 -22.21 -40.57 51.51
N ALA A 612 -23.14 -39.90 50.80
CA ALA A 612 -24.34 -39.16 51.23
C ALA A 612 -24.21 -37.70 51.76
N PRO A 613 -25.31 -36.91 51.80
CA PRO A 613 -26.44 -36.79 50.84
C PRO A 613 -26.83 -35.30 50.55
N GLY A 614 -27.57 -35.03 49.45
CA GLY A 614 -28.37 -33.79 49.40
C GLY A 614 -28.86 -33.28 48.05
N VAL A 615 -30.16 -33.48 47.82
CA VAL A 615 -31.11 -32.63 47.08
C VAL A 615 -31.15 -32.72 45.54
N ALA A 616 -32.34 -33.10 45.06
CA ALA A 616 -32.76 -33.31 43.67
C ALA A 616 -33.51 -32.09 43.10
N ALA A 617 -33.39 -31.84 41.78
CA ALA A 617 -34.44 -31.40 40.83
C ALA A 617 -33.83 -31.24 39.39
N PRO A 618 -34.61 -31.07 38.30
CA PRO A 618 -35.00 -32.12 37.35
C PRO A 618 -34.39 -31.98 35.92
N ALA A 619 -34.44 -33.07 35.15
CA ALA A 619 -33.93 -33.17 33.77
C ALA A 619 -34.89 -32.58 32.70
N PRO A 620 -34.38 -32.01 31.59
CA PRO A 620 -35.18 -31.58 30.44
C PRO A 620 -35.50 -32.75 29.46
N PRO A 621 -36.58 -32.64 28.64
CA PRO A 621 -37.09 -33.75 27.82
C PRO A 621 -36.32 -33.99 26.51
N PRO A 622 -36.42 -35.19 25.90
CA PRO A 622 -35.69 -35.54 24.68
C PRO A 622 -36.35 -35.02 23.38
N PRO A 623 -35.58 -34.77 22.30
CA PRO A 623 -36.08 -34.31 21.01
C PRO A 623 -36.69 -35.45 20.14
N PRO A 624 -37.55 -35.12 19.14
CA PRO A 624 -38.33 -36.10 18.37
C PRO A 624 -37.51 -36.93 17.34
N PRO A 625 -37.97 -38.16 17.00
CA PRO A 625 -37.16 -39.22 16.40
C PRO A 625 -36.87 -39.12 14.89
N GLN A 626 -37.23 -38.03 14.22
CA GLN A 626 -37.20 -37.99 12.73
C GLN A 626 -35.87 -37.53 12.12
N VAL A 627 -34.93 -36.99 12.91
CA VAL A 627 -33.62 -36.53 12.39
C VAL A 627 -32.56 -37.65 12.43
N ALA A 628 -32.72 -38.65 13.30
CA ALA A 628 -31.73 -39.72 13.48
C ALA A 628 -31.68 -40.70 12.29
N GLN A 629 -32.79 -40.93 11.60
CA GLN A 629 -32.87 -41.97 10.56
C GLN A 629 -32.33 -41.54 9.18
N MET A 630 -32.17 -40.24 8.91
CA MET A 630 -31.54 -39.78 7.66
C MET A 630 -30.01 -39.81 7.70
N ILE A 631 -29.41 -39.71 8.90
CA ILE A 631 -27.95 -39.67 9.06
C ILE A 631 -27.32 -41.08 8.92
N GLN A 632 -28.08 -42.14 9.19
CA GLN A 632 -27.52 -43.50 9.28
C GLN A 632 -27.42 -44.24 7.93
N ASN A 633 -28.06 -43.75 6.87
CA ASN A 633 -28.15 -44.47 5.58
C ASN A 633 -27.17 -43.99 4.49
N GLN A 634 -26.16 -43.15 4.79
CA GLN A 634 -25.21 -42.64 3.80
C GLN A 634 -23.72 -42.98 4.03
N MET A 635 -23.38 -43.86 4.98
CA MET A 635 -21.99 -44.31 5.16
C MET A 635 -21.79 -45.76 4.70
N PRO A 636 -20.84 -46.05 3.78
CA PRO A 636 -20.39 -47.42 3.56
C PRO A 636 -19.58 -47.90 4.77
N PRO A 637 -19.64 -49.19 5.14
CA PRO A 637 -18.94 -49.71 6.31
C PRO A 637 -17.46 -49.86 5.95
N ASN A 638 -16.57 -49.07 6.56
CA ASN A 638 -15.17 -49.48 6.63
C ASN A 638 -14.46 -48.97 7.89
N LEU A 639 -13.90 -49.96 8.60
CA LEU A 639 -12.76 -49.96 9.52
C LEU A 639 -12.59 -48.75 10.46
N ALA A 640 -12.85 -49.00 11.75
CA ALA A 640 -12.45 -48.12 12.84
C ALA A 640 -10.93 -47.84 12.80
N PRO A 641 -10.49 -46.58 12.96
CA PRO A 641 -9.08 -46.25 13.08
C PRO A 641 -8.54 -46.61 14.47
N ASP A 642 -7.38 -47.26 14.48
CA ASP A 642 -6.60 -47.61 15.66
C ASP A 642 -6.07 -46.31 16.36
N PRO A 643 -6.26 -46.09 17.67
CA PRO A 643 -6.02 -44.80 18.31
C PRO A 643 -4.55 -44.54 18.73
N SER A 644 -3.56 -45.23 18.15
CA SER A 644 -2.16 -45.13 18.59
C SER A 644 -1.09 -45.08 17.47
N GLY A 645 -1.48 -44.79 16.23
CA GLY A 645 -0.52 -44.58 15.14
C GLY A 645 -0.18 -43.10 14.97
N THR A 646 0.98 -42.64 15.49
CA THR A 646 1.69 -41.53 14.86
C THR A 646 1.90 -41.91 13.40
N SER A 647 1.14 -41.30 12.49
CA SER A 647 1.36 -41.46 11.06
C SER A 647 2.80 -41.01 10.80
N SER A 648 3.70 -41.94 10.52
CA SER A 648 5.06 -41.58 10.11
C SER A 648 4.89 -40.73 8.84
N GLU A 649 5.30 -39.47 8.92
CA GLU A 649 5.30 -38.55 7.77
C GLU A 649 6.36 -39.06 6.78
N ILE A 650 5.94 -39.94 5.88
CA ILE A 650 6.79 -40.49 4.83
C ILE A 650 6.75 -39.51 3.66
N LEU A 651 7.92 -39.19 3.12
CA LEU A 651 8.04 -38.41 1.90
C LEU A 651 7.27 -39.12 0.78
N GLY A 652 6.26 -38.46 0.22
CA GLY A 652 5.44 -38.94 -0.89
C GLY A 652 5.43 -37.96 -2.05
N GLN A 653 4.90 -38.40 -3.20
CA GLN A 653 4.76 -37.55 -4.38
C GLN A 653 3.83 -36.34 -4.09
N PRO A 654 4.23 -35.11 -4.47
CA PRO A 654 3.43 -33.92 -4.20
C PRO A 654 2.19 -33.82 -5.10
N GLU A 655 1.13 -33.19 -4.57
CA GLU A 655 -0.05 -32.86 -5.39
C GLU A 655 0.31 -31.77 -6.40
N MET A 656 0.17 -32.03 -7.70
CA MET A 656 0.63 -31.12 -8.77
C MET A 656 0.02 -29.70 -8.74
N LEU A 657 -1.16 -29.52 -8.15
CA LEU A 657 -1.85 -28.22 -8.02
C LEU A 657 -1.72 -27.64 -6.61
N SER A 658 -0.69 -28.04 -5.87
CA SER A 658 -0.27 -27.48 -4.58
C SER A 658 1.05 -26.71 -4.73
N TRP A 659 1.50 -26.02 -3.67
CA TRP A 659 2.81 -25.37 -3.67
C TRP A 659 3.94 -26.38 -3.87
N ALA A 660 3.93 -27.49 -3.14
CA ALA A 660 4.95 -28.53 -3.30
C ALA A 660 4.99 -29.09 -4.73
N GLY A 661 3.84 -29.27 -5.39
CA GLY A 661 3.79 -29.74 -6.78
C GLY A 661 4.26 -28.69 -7.80
N ILE A 662 3.93 -27.42 -7.59
CA ILE A 662 4.41 -26.32 -8.43
C ILE A 662 5.93 -26.15 -8.29
N ILE A 663 6.44 -26.19 -7.05
CA ILE A 663 7.88 -26.14 -6.77
C ILE A 663 8.58 -27.35 -7.38
N GLU A 664 8.05 -28.56 -7.20
CA GLU A 664 8.57 -29.78 -7.83
C GLU A 664 8.69 -29.61 -9.35
N HIS A 665 7.67 -29.05 -10.01
CA HIS A 665 7.66 -28.89 -11.47
C HIS A 665 8.64 -27.82 -11.97
N PHE A 666 8.81 -26.70 -11.26
CA PHE A 666 9.65 -25.58 -11.71
C PHE A 666 11.06 -25.55 -11.09
N SER A 667 11.31 -26.36 -10.06
CA SER A 667 12.61 -26.38 -9.36
C SER A 667 13.75 -26.66 -10.35
N PRO A 668 14.82 -25.86 -10.36
CA PRO A 668 15.97 -26.08 -11.23
C PRO A 668 16.95 -27.14 -10.70
N SER A 669 16.79 -27.60 -9.46
CA SER A 669 17.75 -28.48 -8.79
C SER A 669 17.08 -29.66 -8.09
N ILE A 670 16.44 -29.43 -6.95
CA ILE A 670 15.88 -30.50 -6.11
C ILE A 670 14.58 -31.03 -6.70
N LYS A 671 14.45 -32.36 -6.78
CA LYS A 671 13.23 -33.08 -7.19
C LYS A 671 12.91 -34.20 -6.19
N ILE A 672 11.72 -34.16 -5.59
CA ILE A 672 11.21 -35.22 -4.71
C ILE A 672 11.16 -36.55 -5.46
N GLN A 673 10.78 -36.55 -6.74
CA GLN A 673 10.73 -37.78 -7.52
C GLN A 673 12.09 -38.48 -7.61
N GLU A 674 13.19 -37.73 -7.71
CA GLU A 674 14.55 -38.29 -7.75
C GLU A 674 14.98 -38.83 -6.39
N ILE A 675 14.61 -38.15 -5.29
CA ILE A 675 14.86 -38.62 -3.91
C ILE A 675 14.14 -39.95 -3.66
N LEU A 676 12.89 -40.09 -4.13
CA LEU A 676 12.12 -41.32 -3.97
C LEU A 676 12.70 -42.46 -4.81
N ALA A 677 13.08 -42.20 -6.07
CA ALA A 677 13.71 -43.21 -6.92
C ALA A 677 15.03 -43.73 -6.32
N ALA A 678 15.86 -42.84 -5.75
CA ALA A 678 17.10 -43.23 -5.07
C ALA A 678 16.85 -44.07 -3.81
N ARG A 679 15.72 -43.89 -3.12
CA ARG A 679 15.33 -44.70 -1.96
C ARG A 679 14.89 -46.11 -2.37
N ASP A 680 14.18 -46.24 -3.49
CA ASP A 680 13.66 -47.51 -3.99
C ASP A 680 14.76 -48.42 -4.58
N GLU A 681 15.88 -47.87 -5.07
CA GLU A 681 17.04 -48.68 -5.51
C GLU A 681 17.69 -49.50 -4.37
N SER A 682 17.35 -49.21 -3.10
CA SER A 682 17.78 -50.01 -1.94
C SER A 682 16.88 -51.22 -1.64
N ALA A 683 15.81 -51.45 -2.42
CA ALA A 683 14.91 -52.60 -2.31
C ALA A 683 15.02 -53.53 -3.53
N PRO A 684 15.05 -54.87 -3.36
CA PRO A 684 15.22 -55.79 -4.49
C PRO A 684 13.97 -55.82 -5.37
N ASN A 685 14.16 -55.46 -6.64
CA ASN A 685 13.36 -55.68 -7.84
C ASN A 685 11.95 -56.26 -7.66
N SER A 686 10.94 -55.43 -7.92
CA SER A 686 9.69 -55.91 -8.54
C SER A 686 9.44 -55.15 -9.84
N THR A 687 9.64 -55.90 -10.93
CA THR A 687 9.22 -55.73 -12.32
C THR A 687 8.32 -54.54 -12.68
N ASP A 688 8.84 -53.74 -13.62
CA ASP A 688 8.12 -52.90 -14.58
C ASP A 688 6.91 -53.62 -15.19
N GLN A 689 5.70 -53.40 -14.68
CA GLN A 689 4.48 -53.56 -15.47
C GLN A 689 3.40 -52.54 -15.08
N SER A 690 2.88 -51.87 -16.10
CA SER A 690 1.61 -51.11 -16.17
C SER A 690 1.58 -49.67 -15.63
N THR A 691 1.87 -48.69 -16.48
CA THR A 691 1.33 -47.31 -16.36
C THR A 691 1.22 -46.66 -17.74
N GLN A 692 0.35 -47.20 -18.61
CA GLN A 692 0.02 -46.53 -19.88
C GLN A 692 -1.46 -46.17 -20.08
N ASP A 693 -2.35 -46.50 -19.13
CA ASP A 693 -3.79 -46.18 -19.24
C ASP A 693 -4.36 -45.52 -17.97
N GLN A 694 -3.63 -44.57 -17.36
CA GLN A 694 -4.25 -43.65 -16.40
C GLN A 694 -4.66 -42.36 -17.10
N ALA A 695 -5.96 -42.06 -17.08
CA ALA A 695 -6.50 -40.79 -17.53
C ALA A 695 -5.77 -39.65 -16.83
N ASN A 696 -5.10 -38.77 -17.58
CA ASN A 696 -4.33 -37.65 -17.03
C ASN A 696 -5.30 -36.62 -16.43
N PRO A 697 -5.50 -36.57 -15.08
CA PRO A 697 -6.51 -35.71 -14.48
C PRO A 697 -6.17 -34.22 -14.67
N LEU A 698 -4.89 -33.88 -14.91
CA LEU A 698 -4.47 -32.50 -15.19
C LEU A 698 -4.89 -32.04 -16.59
N GLY A 699 -5.12 -32.96 -17.52
CA GLY A 699 -5.54 -32.64 -18.89
C GLY A 699 -6.89 -31.93 -18.98
N GLN A 700 -7.70 -31.99 -17.92
CA GLN A 700 -8.95 -31.24 -17.85
C GLN A 700 -8.74 -29.75 -17.56
N HIS A 701 -7.65 -29.37 -16.87
CA HIS A 701 -7.36 -28.01 -16.42
C HIS A 701 -6.28 -27.30 -17.24
N ILE A 702 -5.22 -28.03 -17.60
CA ILE A 702 -4.00 -27.45 -18.20
C ILE A 702 -3.86 -27.93 -19.65
N PRO A 703 -3.56 -27.03 -20.61
CA PRO A 703 -3.33 -27.41 -21.98
C PRO A 703 -2.06 -28.24 -22.14
N SER A 704 -2.12 -29.28 -22.98
CA SER A 704 -0.96 -30.12 -23.29
C SER A 704 -0.24 -30.63 -22.03
N SER A 705 -1.01 -31.08 -21.02
CA SER A 705 -0.49 -31.54 -19.73
C SER A 705 0.50 -32.70 -19.84
N HIS A 706 0.37 -33.54 -20.87
CA HIS A 706 1.32 -34.61 -21.19
C HIS A 706 2.74 -34.09 -21.51
N ARG A 707 2.88 -32.81 -21.90
CA ARG A 707 4.17 -32.17 -22.22
C ARG A 707 4.87 -31.55 -21.02
N LEU A 708 4.26 -31.51 -19.83
CA LEU A 708 4.83 -30.83 -18.66
C LEU A 708 6.26 -31.31 -18.37
N ARG A 709 6.47 -32.64 -18.31
CA ARG A 709 7.79 -33.26 -18.09
C ARG A 709 8.80 -32.98 -19.21
N THR A 710 8.34 -32.88 -20.46
CA THR A 710 9.25 -32.58 -21.59
C THR A 710 9.61 -31.12 -21.67
N ASP A 711 8.69 -30.24 -21.28
CA ASP A 711 8.89 -28.79 -21.28
C ASP A 711 9.79 -28.36 -20.12
N GLU A 712 9.75 -29.07 -18.99
CA GLU A 712 10.66 -28.90 -17.84
C GLU A 712 12.14 -28.88 -18.24
N LYS A 713 12.55 -29.79 -19.12
CA LYS A 713 13.92 -29.88 -19.65
C LYS A 713 14.33 -28.68 -20.52
N ARG A 714 13.39 -27.83 -20.88
CA ARG A 714 13.57 -26.68 -21.79
C ARG A 714 13.51 -25.34 -21.05
N TYR A 715 13.13 -25.33 -19.76
CA TYR A 715 13.03 -24.08 -19.01
C TYR A 715 14.40 -23.45 -18.81
N THR A 716 14.45 -22.12 -18.85
CA THR A 716 15.65 -21.32 -18.52
C THR A 716 15.71 -20.88 -17.07
N LEU A 717 14.77 -21.36 -16.24
CA LEU A 717 14.62 -20.97 -14.85
C LEU A 717 15.81 -21.48 -14.01
N LYS A 718 16.40 -20.57 -13.23
CA LYS A 718 17.60 -20.81 -12.42
C LYS A 718 17.38 -20.58 -10.93
N CYS A 719 16.38 -19.78 -10.57
CA CYS A 719 16.13 -19.33 -9.21
C CYS A 719 14.62 -19.18 -8.98
N LEU A 720 14.16 -19.78 -7.89
CA LEU A 720 12.85 -19.55 -7.29
C LEU A 720 13.05 -18.96 -5.90
N SER A 721 12.54 -17.76 -5.63
CA SER A 721 12.57 -17.15 -4.30
C SER A 721 11.16 -16.96 -3.76
N PHE A 722 10.95 -17.39 -2.53
CA PHE A 722 9.68 -17.31 -1.83
C PHE A 722 9.86 -16.53 -0.54
N LYS A 723 8.94 -15.61 -0.29
CA LYS A 723 8.89 -14.84 0.96
C LYS A 723 7.44 -14.78 1.43
N SER A 724 7.11 -15.41 2.55
CA SER A 724 5.75 -15.46 3.10
C SER A 724 4.69 -15.98 2.12
N CYS A 725 5.02 -17.00 1.32
CA CYS A 725 4.05 -17.63 0.41
C CYS A 725 3.14 -18.61 1.16
N GLY A 726 1.94 -18.87 0.64
CA GLY A 726 1.00 -19.81 1.28
C GLY A 726 -0.36 -19.86 0.57
N TYR A 727 -1.44 -20.09 1.30
CA TYR A 727 -2.76 -20.25 0.69
C TYR A 727 -3.71 -19.06 0.94
N VAL A 728 -4.74 -18.96 0.09
CA VAL A 728 -5.82 -17.99 0.20
C VAL A 728 -7.17 -18.68 0.10
N LEU A 729 -8.13 -18.21 0.88
CA LEU A 729 -9.52 -18.63 0.87
C LEU A 729 -10.27 -17.77 -0.16
N ILE A 730 -10.83 -18.42 -1.17
CA ILE A 730 -11.66 -17.78 -2.22
C ILE A 730 -13.06 -18.41 -2.17
N ASP A 731 -14.10 -17.58 -2.10
CA ASP A 731 -15.50 -18.04 -1.96
C ASP A 731 -16.19 -18.21 -3.33
N VAL A 732 -15.59 -19.02 -4.20
CA VAL A 732 -16.10 -19.30 -5.54
C VAL A 732 -16.36 -20.79 -5.69
N ALA A 733 -17.54 -21.15 -6.23
CA ALA A 733 -18.00 -22.54 -6.31
C ALA A 733 -17.07 -23.47 -7.10
N ALA A 734 -16.31 -22.95 -8.06
CA ALA A 734 -15.39 -23.70 -8.91
C ALA A 734 -14.00 -23.92 -8.28
N ILE A 735 -13.74 -23.40 -7.07
CA ILE A 735 -12.46 -23.54 -6.35
C ILE A 735 -12.68 -24.39 -5.11
N ASN A 736 -11.89 -25.46 -4.94
CA ASN A 736 -11.98 -26.35 -3.79
C ASN A 736 -11.26 -25.76 -2.55
N THR A 737 -11.76 -24.66 -2.02
CA THR A 737 -11.17 -23.99 -0.84
C THR A 737 -11.15 -24.89 0.41
N ARG A 738 -12.03 -25.88 0.52
CA ARG A 738 -12.03 -26.83 1.64
C ARG A 738 -10.83 -27.75 1.64
N SER A 739 -10.19 -27.97 0.48
CA SER A 739 -8.98 -28.81 0.44
C SER A 739 -7.83 -28.19 1.22
N ILE A 740 -7.74 -26.86 1.29
CA ILE A 740 -6.66 -26.15 1.97
C ILE A 740 -7.00 -25.78 3.43
N LEU A 741 -8.11 -26.28 3.97
CA LEU A 741 -8.53 -26.09 5.36
C LEU A 741 -8.31 -27.38 6.18
N PRO A 742 -8.16 -27.28 7.52
CA PRO A 742 -8.16 -28.45 8.39
C PRO A 742 -9.45 -29.25 8.28
N LEU A 743 -9.35 -30.59 8.37
CA LEU A 743 -10.49 -31.51 8.33
C LEU A 743 -11.55 -31.13 9.37
N GLY A 744 -12.82 -31.08 8.96
CA GLY A 744 -13.95 -30.76 9.84
C GLY A 744 -14.25 -29.27 10.02
N THR A 745 -13.43 -28.38 9.46
CA THR A 745 -13.66 -26.92 9.54
C THR A 745 -14.83 -26.51 8.65
N GLN A 746 -15.94 -26.10 9.26
CA GLN A 746 -17.16 -25.64 8.57
C GLN A 746 -17.20 -24.12 8.34
N GLY A 747 -16.26 -23.35 8.91
CA GLY A 747 -16.25 -21.89 8.82
C GLY A 747 -14.91 -21.26 9.19
N ILE A 748 -14.71 -20.00 8.78
CA ILE A 748 -13.47 -19.26 8.98
C ILE A 748 -13.60 -18.42 10.26
N ALA A 749 -12.76 -18.65 11.27
CA ALA A 749 -12.68 -17.76 12.43
C ALA A 749 -12.27 -16.35 11.99
N GLY A 750 -12.93 -15.30 12.48
CA GLY A 750 -12.49 -13.90 12.29
C GLY A 750 -11.17 -13.63 13.03
N ASN A 751 -10.46 -12.55 12.69
CA ASN A 751 -9.42 -12.04 13.59
C ASN A 751 -10.15 -11.68 14.89
N ALA A 752 -9.89 -12.42 15.96
CA ALA A 752 -10.63 -12.31 17.21
C ALA A 752 -10.09 -11.13 18.00
N ASP A 753 -10.54 -9.92 17.65
CA ASP A 753 -10.16 -8.73 18.41
C ASP A 753 -11.38 -8.02 18.99
N LEU A 754 -11.45 -7.95 20.32
CA LEU A 754 -12.56 -7.36 21.08
C LEU A 754 -12.68 -5.84 20.86
N HIS A 755 -11.58 -5.16 20.47
CA HIS A 755 -11.60 -3.75 20.10
C HIS A 755 -12.22 -3.49 18.71
N SER A 756 -12.26 -4.50 17.83
CA SER A 756 -12.63 -4.33 16.41
C SER A 756 -14.13 -4.39 16.12
N SER A 757 -14.95 -4.93 17.04
CA SER A 757 -16.39 -5.11 16.82
C SER A 757 -17.13 -3.79 16.60
N ASN A 758 -16.76 -2.74 17.35
CA ASN A 758 -17.43 -1.45 17.34
C ASN A 758 -17.09 -0.59 16.11
N LEU A 759 -15.90 -0.74 15.52
CA LEU A 759 -15.49 0.05 14.36
C LEU A 759 -15.91 -0.58 13.03
N ARG A 760 -16.23 -1.88 12.99
CA ARG A 760 -16.58 -2.60 11.77
C ARG A 760 -17.70 -1.97 10.92
N PRO A 761 -18.75 -1.36 11.47
CA PRO A 761 -19.77 -0.64 10.68
C PRO A 761 -19.25 0.65 10.01
N LEU A 762 -18.20 1.24 10.57
CA LEU A 762 -17.60 2.51 10.13
C LEU A 762 -16.60 2.33 8.97
N MET A 763 -16.12 1.09 8.78
CA MET A 763 -15.08 0.76 7.79
C MET A 763 -15.67 0.33 6.44
N GLN A 764 -14.88 0.51 5.37
CA GLN A 764 -15.23 0.03 4.03
C GLN A 764 -15.35 -1.50 3.99
N LYS A 765 -16.26 -1.99 3.14
CA LYS A 765 -16.51 -3.42 2.92
C LYS A 765 -16.68 -3.68 1.43
N CYS A 766 -16.19 -4.83 0.98
CA CYS A 766 -16.44 -5.33 -0.36
C CYS A 766 -16.89 -6.79 -0.26
N HIS A 767 -17.90 -7.15 -1.06
CA HIS A 767 -18.50 -8.48 -1.09
C HIS A 767 -18.12 -9.26 -2.35
N ASP A 768 -17.14 -8.78 -3.11
CA ASP A 768 -16.64 -9.50 -4.27
C ASP A 768 -16.00 -10.82 -3.84
N LYS A 769 -16.43 -11.92 -4.45
CA LYS A 769 -16.03 -13.29 -4.11
C LYS A 769 -14.60 -13.62 -4.55
N LEU A 770 -14.02 -12.82 -5.44
CA LEU A 770 -12.63 -12.95 -5.89
C LEU A 770 -11.63 -12.26 -4.95
N LEU A 771 -12.11 -11.51 -3.95
CA LEU A 771 -11.26 -10.98 -2.90
C LEU A 771 -10.94 -12.08 -1.89
N GLY A 772 -9.65 -12.36 -1.76
CA GLY A 772 -9.16 -13.45 -0.93
C GLY A 772 -8.92 -13.08 0.51
N ARG A 773 -8.96 -14.10 1.38
CA ARG A 773 -8.51 -14.02 2.77
C ARG A 773 -7.36 -14.99 3.01
N ILE A 774 -6.28 -14.55 3.64
CA ILE A 774 -5.11 -15.41 3.90
C ILE A 774 -5.55 -16.64 4.70
N ALA A 775 -5.12 -17.82 4.28
CA ALA A 775 -5.33 -19.06 5.01
C ALA A 775 -4.14 -19.30 5.95
N PRO A 776 -4.31 -19.31 7.28
CA PRO A 776 -3.22 -19.50 8.23
C PRO A 776 -2.87 -20.99 8.40
N PHE A 777 -2.84 -21.75 7.30
CA PHE A 777 -2.69 -23.20 7.32
C PHE A 777 -2.05 -23.75 6.04
N ILE A 778 -1.16 -24.72 6.22
CA ILE A 778 -0.63 -25.62 5.20
C ILE A 778 -0.79 -27.04 5.77
N ARG A 779 -1.20 -28.01 4.96
CA ARG A 779 -1.39 -29.40 5.40
C ARG A 779 -0.06 -30.00 5.86
N SER A 780 -0.08 -30.86 6.88
CA SER A 780 1.15 -31.47 7.45
C SER A 780 2.02 -32.17 6.41
N GLN A 781 1.41 -32.95 5.48
CA GLN A 781 2.17 -33.63 4.43
C GLN A 781 2.89 -32.66 3.49
N GLU A 782 2.23 -31.57 3.09
CA GLU A 782 2.84 -30.55 2.23
C GLU A 782 3.89 -29.75 2.99
N LEU A 783 3.61 -29.42 4.26
CA LEU A 783 4.57 -28.77 5.15
C LEU A 783 5.86 -29.58 5.25
N PHE A 784 5.74 -30.89 5.48
CA PHE A 784 6.86 -31.82 5.54
C PHE A 784 7.67 -31.83 4.23
N GLN A 785 7.01 -31.77 3.07
CA GLN A 785 7.70 -31.68 1.77
C GLN A 785 8.44 -30.34 1.61
N LEU A 786 7.80 -29.21 1.94
CA LEU A 786 8.40 -27.89 1.83
C LEU A 786 9.65 -27.74 2.72
N THR A 787 9.59 -28.22 3.95
CA THR A 787 10.71 -28.09 4.91
C THR A 787 11.80 -29.13 4.65
N ASN A 788 11.46 -30.41 4.49
CA ASN A 788 12.45 -31.48 4.49
C ASN A 788 13.00 -31.81 3.10
N ALA A 789 12.23 -31.59 2.04
CA ALA A 789 12.73 -31.79 0.67
C ALA A 789 13.31 -30.50 0.10
N PHE A 790 12.59 -29.38 0.22
CA PHE A 790 13.00 -28.12 -0.41
C PHE A 790 13.78 -27.17 0.52
N GLY A 791 13.91 -27.48 1.81
CA GLY A 791 14.69 -26.66 2.75
C GLY A 791 14.09 -25.28 3.03
N LEU A 792 12.75 -25.16 2.96
CA LEU A 792 12.06 -23.89 3.15
C LEU A 792 11.73 -23.67 4.63
N ASP A 793 11.85 -22.43 5.08
CA ASP A 793 11.54 -21.98 6.43
C ASP A 793 10.06 -21.62 6.58
N LEU A 794 9.55 -21.71 7.81
CA LEU A 794 8.16 -21.39 8.13
C LEU A 794 8.06 -20.11 8.96
N GLY A 795 6.97 -19.37 8.77
CA GLY A 795 6.67 -18.17 9.55
C GLY A 795 7.39 -16.92 9.04
N TRP A 796 7.32 -15.87 9.87
CA TRP A 796 7.95 -14.56 9.60
C TRP A 796 9.26 -14.36 10.33
N ASP A 797 9.60 -15.25 11.26
CA ASP A 797 10.83 -15.19 12.02
C ASP A 797 12.02 -15.17 11.06
N SER A 798 12.93 -14.21 11.23
CA SER A 798 14.08 -13.93 10.34
C SER A 798 13.76 -13.47 8.90
N VAL A 799 12.48 -13.40 8.51
CA VAL A 799 12.05 -12.96 7.17
C VAL A 799 11.72 -11.47 7.13
N TYR A 800 11.04 -10.97 8.17
CA TYR A 800 10.69 -9.56 8.33
C TYR A 800 11.33 -8.97 9.58
N ASP A 801 11.45 -7.65 9.60
CA ASP A 801 11.95 -6.93 10.76
C ASP A 801 10.93 -6.91 11.91
N GLN A 802 11.43 -6.66 13.13
CA GLN A 802 10.62 -6.69 14.34
C GLN A 802 9.47 -5.67 14.32
N GLN A 803 9.62 -4.53 13.65
CA GLN A 803 8.55 -3.54 13.57
C GLN A 803 7.38 -4.08 12.74
N THR A 804 7.66 -4.65 11.56
CA THR A 804 6.63 -5.28 10.72
C THR A 804 5.85 -6.38 11.46
N ILE A 805 6.55 -7.20 12.26
CA ILE A 805 5.93 -8.25 13.08
C ILE A 805 5.07 -7.61 14.19
N ALA A 806 5.58 -6.60 14.89
CA ALA A 806 4.85 -5.90 15.95
C ALA A 806 3.59 -5.20 15.44
N ASP A 807 3.65 -4.57 14.27
CA ASP A 807 2.49 -3.93 13.63
C ASP A 807 1.41 -4.97 13.30
N ALA A 808 1.79 -6.17 12.85
CA ALA A 808 0.83 -7.24 12.59
C ALA A 808 0.15 -7.75 13.88
N ILE A 809 0.90 -7.89 14.97
CA ILE A 809 0.37 -8.27 16.29
C ILE A 809 -0.58 -7.18 16.81
N ALA A 810 -0.20 -5.91 16.67
CA ALA A 810 -1.02 -4.77 17.07
C ALA A 810 -2.36 -4.70 16.31
N ASP A 811 -2.38 -5.20 15.07
CA ASP A 811 -3.58 -5.33 14.24
C ASP A 811 -4.40 -6.61 14.53
N GLY A 812 -4.08 -7.36 15.59
CA GLY A 812 -4.86 -8.52 16.04
C GLY A 812 -4.45 -9.86 15.40
N VAL A 813 -3.25 -9.95 14.79
CA VAL A 813 -2.70 -11.21 14.27
C VAL A 813 -1.83 -11.86 15.35
N GLU A 814 -2.37 -12.84 16.07
CA GLU A 814 -1.65 -13.50 17.19
C GLU A 814 -0.31 -14.13 16.78
N HIS A 815 -0.27 -14.76 15.60
CA HIS A 815 0.90 -15.48 15.09
C HIS A 815 1.20 -15.03 13.65
N PRO A 816 1.89 -13.89 13.46
CA PRO A 816 2.25 -13.42 12.12
C PRO A 816 3.04 -14.47 11.35
N GLY A 817 2.68 -14.68 10.08
CA GLY A 817 3.30 -15.71 9.24
C GLY A 817 2.83 -17.14 9.47
N ARG A 818 1.85 -17.40 10.35
CA ARG A 818 1.28 -18.74 10.49
C ARG A 818 0.73 -19.25 9.14
N GLY A 819 1.13 -20.47 8.75
CA GLY A 819 0.76 -21.05 7.45
C GLY A 819 1.51 -20.44 6.27
N ARG A 820 2.64 -19.77 6.52
CA ARG A 820 3.52 -19.19 5.50
C ARG A 820 4.87 -19.86 5.45
N PHE A 821 5.48 -19.89 4.28
CA PHE A 821 6.83 -20.39 4.06
C PHE A 821 7.69 -19.38 3.27
N SER A 822 9.00 -19.48 3.44
CA SER A 822 10.01 -18.65 2.78
C SER A 822 11.28 -19.46 2.46
N GLY A 823 12.07 -19.01 1.49
CA GLY A 823 13.33 -19.65 1.12
C GLY A 823 13.66 -19.45 -0.35
N THR A 824 14.85 -19.89 -0.77
CA THR A 824 15.30 -19.76 -2.16
C THR A 824 15.83 -21.10 -2.67
N ILE A 825 15.44 -21.47 -3.89
CA ILE A 825 15.86 -22.69 -4.58
C ILE A 825 16.60 -22.28 -5.84
N ASP A 826 17.92 -22.49 -5.83
CA ASP A 826 18.81 -22.17 -6.94
C ASP A 826 19.31 -23.42 -7.66
N ALA A 827 19.69 -23.28 -8.93
CA ALA A 827 20.32 -24.34 -9.71
C ALA A 827 21.62 -24.87 -9.07
N THR A 828 22.32 -24.05 -8.28
CA THR A 828 23.59 -24.37 -7.63
C THR A 828 23.46 -25.05 -6.26
N SER A 829 22.25 -25.21 -5.72
CA SER A 829 21.99 -25.76 -4.37
C SER A 829 22.41 -27.23 -4.19
N ASN A 830 22.85 -27.90 -5.26
CA ASN A 830 23.04 -29.35 -5.33
C ASN A 830 24.32 -29.88 -4.64
N THR A 831 25.04 -29.07 -3.85
CA THR A 831 26.31 -29.48 -3.21
C THR A 831 26.28 -29.53 -1.69
N GLY A 832 25.15 -29.28 -1.02
CA GLY A 832 25.10 -29.14 0.45
C GLY A 832 24.30 -30.17 1.24
N ALA A 833 23.33 -30.86 0.63
CA ALA A 833 22.36 -31.69 1.37
C ALA A 833 22.61 -33.20 1.17
N ILE A 834 23.80 -33.66 1.52
CA ILE A 834 24.04 -35.08 1.86
C ILE A 834 24.82 -35.06 3.18
N GLY A 835 24.08 -35.08 4.28
CA GLY A 835 24.59 -35.12 5.65
C GLY A 835 23.57 -35.76 6.57
#